data_AF-A0A1I0K0J4-F1
#
_entry.id   AF-A0A1I0K0J4-F1
#
_cell.length_a   1.000
_cell.length_b   1.000
_cell.length_c   1.000
_cell.angle_alpha   90.00
_cell.angle_beta   90.00
_cell.angle_gamma   90.00
#
_symmetry.space_group_name_H-M   'P 1'
#
loop_
_entity.id
_entity.type
_entity.pdbx_description
1 polymer ?
#
loop_
_entity_poly.entity_id
_entity_poly.type
_entity_poly.pdbx_seq_one_letter_code
_entity_poly.pdbx_strand_id
1 'polypeptide(L)'
;MATRKGEDNERLIDRDLTAAAREGKLPPAHGADAGVAEVLGLLTRGGKHPLLAGEPGVGKSALIQEVARRIAEGRVDAELAPARLVEISTANILARSTDRQAAERFEELLGHLGRQPCPIVYIRDLHLVLGGPLAPVAIRALRTGGLRFIFETEPKRVQELLRADEALAERLHLIPLQEPPLERSRWILGRVAEELERELRLPIDPAACDLALRLSAKFLLAQRMPRKAIELLKETAAEAGSAARDRVGPEDVLTRFCSATRLPRFVVDDAMPLDLDETERFFGERLLGQTDAVGAVLRSVALLKAGLNDPRRPLGVFLFAGPTGVGKTQLAKLLAEYLFGSADRLVRLNMADFPNDGDENVPFGASWAPALETRRGELTALLDGKVFTVLLLDEFEKAARSVHDRFLQLFDEGTFVNGAGETVSCNNTLIVATSNVGAEVYREPALGFAGNRRDQELVTEVDRRIAEAFRPEFLNRFDAICHFRPLTKVEIRKIAQREVGRVLEREGIRARALDVEVTPEVVDLLVERGYSPQFGARFLQREIEKTLTAALAVEIARKPLRPGTPVRVEARPGGKVMAVAEPLPLPREATAQLSLPTPKAASVKRRLDRKSLLLEMDRLVGRARALSVSSERPLLEEKRNQLLSETQAPNLWDDPARAAATLRAFRTIEAQINELERVEQAVTFARRLVREAKNEVQLTSAAKQVEEVAREVQMSEALHAAGATANDVEALVDICASDSAEAQDAWIQELATMYLGWAQKRGYEAMLVAEAEHPARVVVRIAGPGAYGFLAGEAGLHRRIEEEKRQRAYVRVHRGGSPGTLEDLALAIEGRPVRQHEGTFLERVRTEVTVKDSATGRVLTLTGPGDMEELKDIASRVVSGQGTSTDEARRYYLGRGARVEDPRTGAGTPRVKDVLRGDMDLFIAAWISRPPADAVAPS
;
A
#
# COMPACT_ATOMS: atom_id res chain seq x y z
N MET A 1 -50.79 -37.46 23.97
CA MET A 1 -49.85 -36.80 24.91
C MET A 1 -48.47 -37.46 24.92
N ALA A 2 -48.35 -38.80 24.99
CA ALA A 2 -47.06 -39.50 24.97
C ALA A 2 -46.23 -39.27 23.69
N THR A 3 -46.87 -39.17 22.52
CA THR A 3 -46.20 -38.89 21.23
C THR A 3 -45.64 -37.47 21.15
N ARG A 4 -46.40 -36.45 21.57
CA ARG A 4 -45.91 -35.05 21.68
C ARG A 4 -44.73 -34.90 22.65
N LYS A 5 -44.78 -35.54 23.83
CA LYS A 5 -43.66 -35.54 24.79
C LYS A 5 -42.41 -36.26 24.25
N GLY A 6 -42.58 -37.31 23.43
CA GLY A 6 -41.46 -37.98 22.75
C GLY A 6 -40.78 -37.09 21.71
N GLU A 7 -41.55 -36.35 20.91
CA GLU A 7 -41.03 -35.40 19.93
C GLU A 7 -40.29 -34.22 20.59
N ASP A 8 -40.80 -33.71 21.72
CA ASP A 8 -40.13 -32.64 22.46
C ASP A 8 -38.82 -33.09 23.11
N ASN A 9 -38.68 -34.37 23.48
CA ASN A 9 -37.44 -34.94 24.01
C ASN A 9 -36.39 -35.18 22.93
N GLU A 10 -36.78 -35.65 21.74
CA GLU A 10 -35.86 -35.80 20.58
C GLU A 10 -35.26 -34.44 20.17
N ARG A 11 -35.97 -33.32 20.38
CA ARG A 11 -35.45 -31.96 20.11
C ARG A 11 -34.34 -31.50 21.05
N LEU A 12 -34.13 -32.20 22.18
CA LEU A 12 -33.04 -31.92 23.12
C LEU A 12 -31.76 -32.71 22.79
N ILE A 13 -31.82 -33.63 21.83
CA ILE A 13 -30.65 -34.34 21.31
C ILE A 13 -30.00 -33.45 20.24
N ASP A 14 -28.73 -33.09 20.43
CA ASP A 14 -28.00 -32.29 19.45
C ASP A 14 -27.71 -33.09 18.18
N ARG A 15 -27.29 -34.35 18.35
CA ARG A 15 -26.97 -35.21 17.22
C ARG A 15 -27.10 -36.70 17.56
N ASP A 16 -27.80 -37.46 16.72
CA ASP A 16 -27.71 -38.92 16.73
C ASP A 16 -26.52 -39.35 15.87
N LEU A 17 -25.42 -39.73 16.53
CA LEU A 17 -24.16 -40.08 15.85
C LEU A 17 -24.28 -41.43 15.13
N THR A 18 -25.01 -42.38 15.70
CA THR A 18 -25.27 -43.68 15.05
C THR A 18 -26.12 -43.54 13.80
N ALA A 19 -27.17 -42.71 13.83
CA ALA A 19 -27.98 -42.42 12.64
C ALA A 19 -27.14 -41.70 11.57
N ALA A 20 -26.38 -40.68 11.96
CA ALA A 20 -25.48 -39.97 11.06
C ALA A 20 -24.43 -40.90 10.43
N ALA A 21 -23.91 -41.88 11.18
CA ALA A 21 -23.00 -42.90 10.66
C ALA A 21 -23.67 -43.80 9.61
N ARG A 22 -24.91 -44.27 9.86
CA ARG A 22 -25.68 -45.09 8.89
C ARG A 22 -25.98 -44.33 7.60
N GLU A 23 -26.17 -43.02 7.70
CA GLU A 23 -26.34 -42.12 6.56
C GLU A 23 -25.03 -41.76 5.84
N GLY A 24 -23.87 -42.25 6.32
CA GLY A 24 -22.56 -41.95 5.74
C GLY A 24 -22.08 -40.50 5.98
N LYS A 25 -22.69 -39.78 6.92
CA LYS A 25 -22.38 -38.35 7.21
C LYS A 25 -21.25 -38.17 8.22
N LEU A 26 -20.77 -39.23 8.85
CA LEU A 26 -19.64 -39.17 9.78
C LEU A 26 -18.35 -39.59 9.08
N PRO A 27 -17.29 -38.76 9.12
CA PRO A 27 -16.00 -39.14 8.58
C PRO A 27 -15.38 -40.26 9.43
N PRO A 28 -14.60 -41.17 8.83
CA PRO A 28 -13.84 -42.16 9.59
C PRO A 28 -12.71 -41.48 10.39
N ALA A 29 -12.34 -42.06 11.53
CA ALA A 29 -11.20 -41.57 12.31
C ALA A 29 -9.99 -42.49 12.13
N HIS A 30 -8.94 -41.95 11.53
CA HIS A 30 -7.69 -42.68 11.31
C HIS A 30 -6.85 -42.74 12.58
N GLY A 31 -6.34 -43.93 12.90
CA GLY A 31 -5.41 -44.12 14.00
C GLY A 31 -6.06 -44.01 15.38
N ALA A 32 -7.38 -44.19 15.49
CA ALA A 32 -8.10 -44.21 16.76
C ALA A 32 -8.35 -45.64 17.30
N ASP A 33 -7.87 -46.69 16.61
CA ASP A 33 -8.26 -48.08 16.85
C ASP A 33 -8.16 -48.56 18.29
N ALA A 34 -7.03 -48.30 18.95
CA ALA A 34 -6.80 -48.71 20.34
C ALA A 34 -7.77 -48.01 21.30
N GLY A 35 -7.95 -46.69 21.14
CA GLY A 35 -8.86 -45.92 21.99
C GLY A 35 -10.33 -46.27 21.74
N VAL A 36 -10.70 -46.58 20.50
CA VAL A 36 -12.04 -47.06 20.15
C VAL A 36 -12.30 -48.44 20.78
N ALA A 37 -11.32 -49.35 20.72
CA ALA A 37 -11.43 -50.67 21.36
C ALA A 37 -11.56 -50.55 22.89
N GLU A 38 -10.79 -49.65 23.52
CA GLU A 38 -10.89 -49.37 24.95
C GLU A 38 -12.27 -48.80 25.33
N VAL A 39 -12.77 -47.81 24.59
CA VAL A 39 -14.11 -47.24 24.81
C VAL A 39 -15.20 -48.30 24.64
N LEU A 40 -15.16 -49.10 23.58
CA LEU A 40 -16.15 -50.15 23.35
C LEU A 40 -16.13 -51.21 24.46
N GLY A 41 -14.94 -51.63 24.91
CA GLY A 41 -14.79 -52.60 26.00
C GLY A 41 -15.30 -52.09 27.35
N LEU A 42 -15.31 -50.78 27.57
CA LEU A 42 -15.86 -50.15 28.78
C LEU A 42 -17.39 -49.98 28.71
N LEU A 43 -17.95 -49.87 27.50
CA LEU A 43 -19.37 -49.70 27.30
C LEU A 43 -20.17 -51.00 27.42
N THR A 44 -19.56 -52.16 27.68
CA THR A 44 -20.30 -53.41 27.95
C THR A 44 -20.97 -53.39 29.33
N ARG A 45 -21.87 -54.35 29.60
CA ARG A 45 -22.65 -54.38 30.85
C ARG A 45 -21.74 -54.45 32.09
N GLY A 46 -21.96 -53.54 33.04
CA GLY A 46 -21.17 -53.46 34.27
C GLY A 46 -19.80 -52.79 34.11
N GLY A 47 -19.46 -52.33 32.91
CA GLY A 47 -18.27 -51.52 32.66
C GLY A 47 -18.39 -50.10 33.21
N LYS A 48 -17.24 -49.44 33.33
CA LYS A 48 -17.13 -48.05 33.76
C LYS A 48 -17.47 -47.10 32.61
N HIS A 49 -17.89 -45.88 32.92
CA HIS A 49 -18.18 -44.86 31.92
C HIS A 49 -16.88 -44.18 31.46
N PRO A 50 -16.57 -44.17 30.15
CA PRO A 50 -15.36 -43.54 29.64
C PRO A 50 -15.34 -42.01 29.87
N LEU A 51 -14.22 -41.51 30.38
CA LEU A 51 -13.89 -40.09 30.49
C LEU A 51 -12.68 -39.80 29.60
N LEU A 52 -12.92 -39.21 28.43
CA LEU A 52 -11.87 -38.78 27.51
C LEU A 52 -11.23 -37.48 28.03
N ALA A 53 -9.96 -37.56 28.41
CA ALA A 53 -9.20 -36.40 28.88
C ALA A 53 -8.09 -36.04 27.90
N GLY A 54 -8.20 -34.90 27.25
CA GLY A 54 -7.21 -34.46 26.27
C GLY A 54 -7.36 -32.99 25.90
N GLU A 55 -6.29 -32.39 25.41
CA GLU A 55 -6.29 -31.01 24.94
C GLU A 55 -7.21 -30.83 23.71
N PRO A 56 -7.78 -29.64 23.45
CA PRO A 56 -8.54 -29.38 22.25
C PRO A 56 -7.74 -29.67 20.97
N GLY A 57 -8.28 -30.49 20.08
CA GLY A 57 -7.68 -30.82 18.78
C GLY A 57 -6.91 -32.13 18.70
N VAL A 58 -6.76 -32.88 19.80
CA VAL A 58 -6.07 -34.20 19.78
C VAL A 58 -6.89 -35.35 19.18
N GLY A 59 -8.16 -35.11 18.83
CA GLY A 59 -9.02 -36.11 18.17
C GLY A 59 -10.10 -36.77 19.04
N LYS A 60 -10.49 -36.16 20.18
CA LYS A 60 -11.57 -36.65 21.07
C LYS A 60 -12.88 -36.95 20.32
N SER A 61 -13.40 -35.97 19.58
CA SER A 61 -14.62 -36.14 18.79
C SER A 61 -14.47 -37.15 17.66
N ALA A 62 -13.29 -37.25 17.04
CA ALA A 62 -13.02 -38.22 15.98
C ALA A 62 -13.10 -39.66 16.54
N LEU A 63 -12.54 -39.91 17.72
CA LEU A 63 -12.65 -41.20 18.40
C LEU A 63 -14.12 -41.60 18.62
N ILE A 64 -14.95 -40.67 19.09
CA ILE A 64 -16.38 -40.93 19.32
C ILE A 64 -17.16 -41.16 18.02
N GLN A 65 -16.85 -40.41 16.96
CA GLN A 65 -17.45 -40.61 15.64
C GLN A 65 -17.11 -42.00 15.08
N GLU A 66 -15.89 -42.49 15.31
CA GLU A 66 -15.48 -43.84 14.91
C GLU A 66 -16.14 -44.93 15.74
N VAL A 67 -16.35 -44.72 17.04
CA VAL A 67 -17.20 -45.60 17.88
C VAL A 67 -18.61 -45.70 17.27
N ALA A 68 -19.21 -44.56 16.90
CA ALA A 68 -20.53 -44.52 16.27
C ALA A 68 -20.57 -45.31 14.95
N ARG A 69 -19.54 -45.14 14.10
CA ARG A 69 -19.39 -45.89 12.85
C ARG A 69 -19.30 -47.39 13.08
N ARG A 70 -18.47 -47.86 14.01
CA ARG A 70 -18.35 -49.31 14.28
C ARG A 70 -19.65 -49.91 14.79
N ILE A 71 -20.39 -49.20 15.64
CA ILE A 71 -21.74 -49.61 16.08
C ILE A 71 -22.68 -49.70 14.87
N ALA A 72 -22.72 -48.68 14.03
CA ALA A 72 -23.57 -48.64 12.84
C ALA A 72 -23.26 -49.76 11.82
N GLU A 73 -21.98 -50.12 11.67
CA GLU A 73 -21.50 -51.18 10.78
C GLU A 73 -21.57 -52.59 11.40
N GLY A 74 -21.97 -52.71 12.67
CA GLY A 74 -22.00 -53.99 13.38
C GLY A 74 -20.62 -54.57 13.69
N ARG A 75 -19.56 -53.75 13.67
CA ARG A 75 -18.18 -54.15 14.03
C ARG A 75 -17.94 -54.00 15.54
N VAL A 76 -18.89 -54.47 16.33
CA VAL A 76 -18.89 -54.41 17.80
C VAL A 76 -19.42 -55.72 18.35
N ASP A 77 -19.22 -55.97 19.65
CA ASP A 77 -19.79 -57.13 20.31
C ASP A 77 -21.32 -57.13 20.21
N ALA A 78 -21.92 -58.33 20.23
CA ALA A 78 -23.37 -58.52 20.06
C ALA A 78 -24.21 -57.71 21.06
N GLU A 79 -23.65 -57.41 22.25
CA GLU A 79 -24.30 -56.57 23.26
C GLU A 79 -24.44 -55.10 22.84
N LEU A 80 -23.49 -54.58 22.07
CA LEU A 80 -23.45 -53.20 21.59
C LEU A 80 -24.05 -53.02 20.19
N ALA A 81 -24.34 -54.12 19.48
CA ALA A 81 -24.99 -54.08 18.17
C ALA A 81 -26.32 -53.27 18.14
N PRO A 82 -27.21 -53.33 19.15
CA PRO A 82 -28.43 -52.52 19.15
C PRO A 82 -28.22 -51.09 19.71
N ALA A 83 -26.98 -50.68 20.01
CA ALA A 83 -26.72 -49.42 20.69
C ALA A 83 -27.07 -48.19 19.84
N ARG A 84 -27.54 -47.16 20.53
CA ARG A 84 -27.80 -45.82 19.98
C ARG A 84 -26.92 -44.82 20.71
N LEU A 85 -26.00 -44.17 19.98
CA LEU A 85 -25.11 -43.15 20.49
C LEU A 85 -25.62 -41.76 20.14
N VAL A 86 -25.97 -40.98 21.17
CA VAL A 86 -26.50 -39.62 21.03
C VAL A 86 -25.59 -38.59 21.72
N GLU A 87 -25.36 -37.47 21.06
CA GLU A 87 -24.64 -36.31 21.59
C GLU A 87 -25.63 -35.33 22.24
N ILE A 88 -25.28 -34.87 23.45
CA ILE A 88 -26.06 -33.89 24.20
C ILE A 88 -25.14 -32.76 24.69
N SER A 89 -25.55 -31.52 24.40
CA SER A 89 -24.97 -30.28 24.87
C SER A 89 -25.71 -29.79 26.10
N THR A 90 -25.04 -29.83 27.24
CA THR A 90 -25.59 -29.36 28.52
C THR A 90 -25.75 -27.84 28.53
N ALA A 91 -24.92 -27.12 27.78
CA ALA A 91 -25.07 -25.69 27.54
C ALA A 91 -26.41 -25.34 26.86
N ASN A 92 -26.84 -26.13 25.86
CA ASN A 92 -28.11 -25.90 25.16
C ASN A 92 -29.33 -26.14 26.06
N ILE A 93 -29.23 -27.08 26.99
CA ILE A 93 -30.27 -27.35 27.99
C ILE A 93 -30.38 -26.18 28.97
N LEU A 94 -29.24 -25.69 29.48
CA LEU A 94 -29.17 -24.57 30.42
C LEU A 94 -29.62 -23.24 29.79
N ALA A 95 -29.24 -22.97 28.54
CA ALA A 95 -29.55 -21.70 27.87
C ALA A 95 -31.07 -21.47 27.64
N ARG A 96 -31.87 -22.53 27.66
CA ARG A 96 -33.30 -22.51 27.30
C ARG A 96 -34.24 -22.63 28.50
N SER A 97 -33.74 -22.52 29.72
CA SER A 97 -34.49 -22.87 30.93
C SER A 97 -33.91 -22.21 32.18
N THR A 98 -34.73 -22.06 33.21
CA THR A 98 -34.19 -21.84 34.56
C THR A 98 -33.53 -23.12 35.06
N ASP A 99 -32.61 -23.02 36.03
CA ASP A 99 -31.87 -24.16 36.61
C ASP A 99 -32.75 -25.37 36.93
N ARG A 100 -33.92 -25.12 37.55
CA ARG A 100 -34.89 -26.16 37.88
C ARG A 100 -35.50 -26.82 36.65
N GLN A 101 -35.94 -26.01 35.68
CA GLN A 101 -36.53 -26.51 34.43
C GLN A 101 -35.50 -27.27 33.59
N ALA A 102 -34.23 -26.84 33.62
CA ALA A 102 -33.13 -27.51 32.94
C ALA A 102 -32.89 -28.90 33.54
N ALA A 103 -32.87 -29.02 34.87
CA ALA A 103 -32.75 -30.30 35.56
C ALA A 103 -33.93 -31.24 35.27
N GLU A 104 -35.17 -30.73 35.31
CA GLU A 104 -36.38 -31.50 34.99
C GLU A 104 -36.35 -32.02 33.54
N ARG A 105 -36.02 -31.16 32.56
CA ARG A 105 -35.89 -31.56 31.14
C ARG A 105 -34.79 -32.59 30.92
N PHE A 106 -33.64 -32.41 31.60
CA PHE A 106 -32.54 -33.36 31.50
C PHE A 106 -32.93 -34.72 32.09
N GLU A 107 -33.63 -34.75 33.22
CA GLU A 107 -34.13 -35.99 33.82
C GLU A 107 -35.17 -36.68 32.91
N GLU A 108 -36.10 -35.92 32.32
CA GLU A 108 -37.07 -36.45 31.36
C GLU A 108 -36.39 -37.04 30.11
N LEU A 109 -35.34 -36.40 29.59
CA LEU A 109 -34.56 -36.87 28.45
C LEU A 109 -33.81 -38.16 28.75
N LEU A 110 -33.08 -38.21 29.87
CA LEU A 110 -32.36 -39.42 30.30
C LEU A 110 -33.35 -40.58 30.56
N GLY A 111 -34.50 -40.30 31.17
CA GLY A 111 -35.56 -41.29 31.37
C GLY A 111 -36.17 -41.80 30.05
N HIS A 112 -36.27 -40.95 29.03
CA HIS A 112 -36.71 -41.34 27.69
C HIS A 112 -35.67 -42.24 27.00
N LEU A 113 -34.39 -41.85 27.05
CA LEU A 113 -33.29 -42.63 26.46
C LEU A 113 -33.11 -43.98 27.16
N GLY A 114 -33.29 -44.04 28.48
CA GLY A 114 -33.18 -45.27 29.27
C GLY A 114 -34.20 -46.36 28.91
N ARG A 115 -35.26 -46.04 28.16
CA ARG A 115 -36.24 -47.02 27.64
C ARG A 115 -35.83 -47.63 26.30
N GLN A 116 -34.81 -47.08 25.65
CA GLN A 116 -34.31 -47.56 24.37
C GLN A 116 -33.30 -48.70 24.57
N PRO A 117 -33.08 -49.57 23.57
CA PRO A 117 -32.07 -50.62 23.68
C PRO A 117 -30.66 -50.02 23.66
N CYS A 118 -29.87 -50.33 24.70
CA CYS A 118 -28.46 -49.96 24.83
C CYS A 118 -28.16 -48.47 24.52
N PRO A 119 -28.75 -47.51 25.28
CA PRO A 119 -28.54 -46.09 25.05
C PRO A 119 -27.15 -45.65 25.52
N ILE A 120 -26.42 -44.96 24.65
CA ILE A 120 -25.14 -44.33 24.95
C ILE A 120 -25.27 -42.81 24.80
N VAL A 121 -24.94 -42.09 25.86
CA VAL A 121 -25.07 -40.64 25.95
C VAL A 121 -23.67 -40.02 25.99
N TYR A 122 -23.32 -39.25 24.96
CA TYR A 122 -22.08 -38.50 24.89
C TYR A 122 -22.31 -37.05 25.34
N ILE A 123 -21.59 -36.63 26.39
CA ILE A 123 -21.64 -35.28 26.94
C ILE A 123 -20.26 -34.63 26.79
N ARG A 124 -20.17 -33.59 25.96
CA ARG A 124 -18.92 -32.87 25.72
C ARG A 124 -18.51 -31.97 26.88
N ASP A 125 -19.49 -31.33 27.49
CA ASP A 125 -19.29 -30.25 28.45
C ASP A 125 -19.56 -30.74 29.88
N LEU A 126 -18.84 -31.80 30.30
CA LEU A 126 -19.04 -32.41 31.63
C LEU A 126 -18.83 -31.39 32.76
N HIS A 127 -17.95 -30.41 32.56
CA HIS A 127 -17.69 -29.33 33.53
C HIS A 127 -18.91 -28.41 33.78
N LEU A 128 -19.88 -28.33 32.86
CA LEU A 128 -21.13 -27.58 33.09
C LEU A 128 -22.15 -28.40 33.87
N VAL A 129 -22.02 -29.73 33.83
CA VAL A 129 -22.86 -30.64 34.61
C VAL A 129 -22.40 -30.61 36.06
N LEU A 130 -21.09 -30.74 36.28
CA LEU A 130 -20.50 -30.84 37.61
C LEU A 130 -20.37 -29.48 38.27
N GLY A 131 -20.97 -29.32 39.45
CA GLY A 131 -21.09 -28.02 40.14
C GLY A 131 -22.25 -27.15 39.64
N GLY A 132 -22.99 -27.61 38.62
CA GLY A 132 -24.19 -26.95 38.09
C GLY A 132 -25.50 -27.64 38.52
N PRO A 133 -26.66 -27.10 38.10
CA PRO A 133 -27.97 -27.62 38.51
C PRO A 133 -28.29 -29.01 37.95
N LEU A 134 -27.53 -29.48 36.95
CA LEU A 134 -27.70 -30.80 36.33
C LEU A 134 -26.94 -31.92 37.07
N ALA A 135 -25.99 -31.60 37.96
CA ALA A 135 -25.17 -32.59 38.68
C ALA A 135 -26.01 -33.68 39.38
N PRO A 136 -27.05 -33.34 40.17
CA PRO A 136 -27.80 -34.36 40.91
C PRO A 136 -28.46 -35.40 40.00
N VAL A 137 -28.95 -34.95 38.84
CA VAL A 137 -29.61 -35.80 37.83
C VAL A 137 -28.59 -36.71 37.16
N ALA A 138 -27.43 -36.17 36.75
CA ALA A 138 -26.37 -36.94 36.13
C ALA A 138 -25.80 -38.02 37.08
N ILE A 139 -25.51 -37.66 38.33
CA ILE A 139 -24.99 -38.59 39.35
C ILE A 139 -26.00 -39.72 39.60
N ARG A 140 -27.31 -39.40 39.69
CA ARG A 140 -28.35 -40.41 39.83
C ARG A 140 -28.37 -41.38 38.64
N ALA A 141 -28.30 -40.87 37.41
CA ALA A 141 -28.29 -41.68 36.19
C ALA A 141 -27.06 -42.59 36.09
N LEU A 142 -25.89 -42.14 36.56
CA LEU A 142 -24.66 -42.93 36.60
C LEU A 142 -24.73 -44.05 37.64
N ARG A 143 -25.46 -43.86 38.75
CA ARG A 143 -25.66 -44.88 39.79
C ARG A 143 -26.64 -45.97 39.38
N THR A 144 -27.74 -45.61 38.72
CA THR A 144 -28.80 -46.56 38.34
C THR A 144 -28.38 -47.55 37.26
N GLY A 145 -27.35 -47.23 36.46
CA GLY A 145 -26.72 -48.17 35.51
C GLY A 145 -27.55 -48.53 34.28
N GLY A 146 -28.68 -47.85 34.05
CA GLY A 146 -29.53 -48.04 32.87
C GLY A 146 -29.04 -47.31 31.62
N LEU A 147 -28.11 -46.37 31.77
CA LEU A 147 -27.52 -45.55 30.71
C LEU A 147 -26.01 -45.72 30.69
N ARG A 148 -25.43 -45.68 29.51
CA ARG A 148 -23.97 -45.64 29.33
C ARG A 148 -23.58 -44.22 28.96
N PHE A 149 -22.64 -43.64 29.67
CA PHE A 149 -22.15 -42.31 29.37
C PHE A 149 -20.75 -42.35 28.78
N ILE A 150 -20.48 -41.42 27.88
CA ILE A 150 -19.13 -41.04 27.46
C ILE A 150 -18.98 -39.55 27.75
N PHE A 151 -17.90 -39.18 28.42
CA PHE A 151 -17.63 -37.81 28.79
C PHE A 151 -16.35 -37.30 28.17
N GLU A 152 -16.29 -35.99 27.94
CA GLU A 152 -15.09 -35.29 27.53
C GLU A 152 -14.70 -34.23 28.57
N THR A 153 -13.38 -34.11 28.80
CA THR A 153 -12.82 -33.06 29.64
C THR A 153 -11.40 -32.69 29.19
N GLU A 154 -10.90 -31.60 29.75
CA GLU A 154 -9.51 -31.17 29.61
C GLU A 154 -8.63 -31.79 30.72
N PRO A 155 -7.35 -32.10 30.45
CA PRO A 155 -6.48 -32.76 31.42
C PRO A 155 -6.39 -32.05 32.77
N LYS A 156 -6.34 -30.71 32.76
CA LYS A 156 -6.24 -29.88 33.97
C LYS A 156 -7.45 -30.04 34.90
N ARG A 157 -8.64 -30.29 34.35
CA ARG A 157 -9.90 -30.40 35.09
C ARG A 157 -10.16 -31.80 35.64
N VAL A 158 -9.37 -32.80 35.24
CA VAL A 158 -9.57 -34.20 35.67
C VAL A 158 -9.49 -34.32 37.19
N GLN A 159 -8.49 -33.69 37.82
CA GLN A 159 -8.30 -33.81 39.27
C GLN A 159 -9.42 -33.13 40.06
N GLU A 160 -9.86 -31.94 39.63
CA GLU A 160 -10.99 -31.24 40.24
C GLU A 160 -12.27 -32.06 40.14
N LEU A 161 -12.48 -32.66 38.96
CA LEU A 161 -13.63 -33.49 38.64
C LEU A 161 -13.71 -34.74 39.51
N LEU A 162 -12.59 -35.46 39.66
CA LEU A 162 -12.53 -36.69 40.45
C LEU A 162 -12.63 -36.40 41.96
N ARG A 163 -12.27 -35.21 42.42
CA ARG A 163 -12.41 -34.79 43.83
C ARG A 163 -13.82 -34.30 44.17
N ALA A 164 -14.61 -33.87 43.18
CA ALA A 164 -15.93 -33.30 43.42
C ALA A 164 -16.95 -34.32 43.95
N ASP A 165 -16.87 -35.58 43.50
CA ASP A 165 -17.75 -36.67 43.96
C ASP A 165 -17.03 -38.03 43.85
N GLU A 166 -16.82 -38.68 44.98
CA GLU A 166 -16.11 -39.97 45.08
C GLU A 166 -16.88 -41.11 44.40
N ALA A 167 -18.21 -41.15 44.53
CA ALA A 167 -19.04 -42.18 43.93
C ALA A 167 -19.12 -42.04 42.39
N LEU A 168 -18.96 -40.82 41.87
CA LEU A 168 -18.78 -40.56 40.45
C LEU A 168 -17.42 -41.08 39.98
N ALA A 169 -16.34 -40.74 40.69
CA ALA A 169 -14.98 -41.13 40.34
C ALA A 169 -14.81 -42.66 40.24
N GLU A 170 -15.45 -43.44 41.11
CA GLU A 170 -15.43 -44.91 41.06
C GLU A 170 -16.01 -45.48 39.76
N ARG A 171 -17.02 -44.81 39.20
CA ARG A 171 -17.77 -45.22 38.00
C ARG A 171 -17.15 -44.74 36.69
N LEU A 172 -16.22 -43.78 36.75
CA LEU A 172 -15.52 -43.24 35.58
C LEU A 172 -14.22 -44.01 35.31
N HIS A 173 -13.88 -44.15 34.03
CA HIS A 173 -12.56 -44.64 33.59
C HIS A 173 -11.88 -43.57 32.75
N LEU A 174 -10.71 -43.11 33.21
CA LEU A 174 -9.95 -42.05 32.56
C LEU A 174 -9.20 -42.61 31.34
N ILE A 175 -9.51 -42.08 30.16
CA ILE A 175 -8.78 -42.37 28.91
C ILE A 175 -8.00 -41.10 28.52
N PRO A 176 -6.69 -41.05 28.80
CA PRO A 176 -5.86 -39.91 28.43
C PRO A 176 -5.59 -39.91 26.92
N LEU A 177 -5.94 -38.82 26.26
CA LEU A 177 -5.65 -38.57 24.85
C LEU A 177 -4.57 -37.51 24.74
N GLN A 178 -3.41 -37.94 24.24
CA GLN A 178 -2.26 -37.08 24.01
C GLN A 178 -2.19 -36.64 22.55
N GLU A 179 -1.48 -35.54 22.31
CA GLU A 179 -1.15 -35.10 20.96
C GLU A 179 -0.34 -36.20 20.25
N PRO A 180 -0.77 -36.70 19.07
CA PRO A 180 -0.04 -37.74 18.37
C PRO A 180 1.33 -37.24 17.91
N PRO A 181 2.36 -38.10 17.92
CA PRO A 181 3.68 -37.73 17.40
C PRO A 181 3.59 -37.36 15.91
N LEU A 182 4.56 -36.56 15.43
CA LEU A 182 4.55 -36.04 14.06
C LEU A 182 4.44 -37.13 13.00
N GLU A 183 5.09 -38.27 13.17
CA GLU A 183 4.99 -39.40 12.24
C GLU A 183 3.56 -39.96 12.15
N ARG A 184 2.89 -40.11 13.29
CA ARG A 184 1.48 -40.53 13.33
C ARG A 184 0.55 -39.46 12.76
N SER A 185 0.85 -38.18 13.00
CA SER A 185 0.11 -37.07 12.41
C SER A 185 0.26 -37.00 10.90
N ARG A 186 1.46 -37.25 10.37
CA ARG A 186 1.70 -37.37 8.93
C ARG A 186 0.84 -38.47 8.33
N TRP A 187 0.85 -39.65 8.95
CA TRP A 187 0.05 -40.78 8.48
C TRP A 187 -1.46 -40.46 8.52
N ILE A 188 -1.97 -39.89 9.62
CA ILE A 188 -3.38 -39.45 9.73
C ILE A 188 -3.70 -38.43 8.62
N LEU A 189 -2.84 -37.43 8.41
CA LEU A 189 -3.05 -36.38 7.42
C LEU A 189 -3.10 -36.95 5.99
N GLY A 190 -2.24 -37.91 5.66
CA GLY A 190 -2.28 -38.60 4.37
C GLY A 190 -3.58 -39.34 4.12
N ARG A 191 -4.13 -40.02 5.13
CA ARG A 191 -5.44 -40.69 5.03
C ARG A 191 -6.59 -39.70 4.87
N VAL A 192 -6.54 -38.58 5.57
CA VAL A 192 -7.50 -37.48 5.41
C VAL A 192 -7.38 -36.84 4.01
N ALA A 193 -6.17 -36.73 3.47
CA ALA A 193 -5.95 -36.24 2.12
C ALA A 193 -6.62 -37.15 1.07
N GLU A 194 -6.42 -38.47 1.15
CA GLU A 194 -7.09 -39.44 0.26
C GLU A 194 -8.63 -39.32 0.27
N GLU A 195 -9.20 -38.95 1.43
CA GLU A 195 -10.64 -38.74 1.57
C GLU A 195 -11.10 -37.45 0.91
N LEU A 196 -10.36 -36.35 1.16
CA LEU A 196 -10.63 -35.06 0.52
C LEU A 196 -10.47 -35.15 -1.00
N GLU A 197 -9.51 -35.91 -1.50
CA GLU A 197 -9.35 -36.18 -2.93
C GLU A 197 -10.59 -36.84 -3.54
N ARG A 198 -11.16 -37.83 -2.84
CA ARG A 198 -12.38 -38.52 -3.30
C ARG A 198 -13.61 -37.62 -3.22
N GLU A 199 -13.74 -36.86 -2.13
CA GLU A 199 -14.88 -35.97 -1.88
C GLU A 199 -14.92 -34.81 -2.87
N LEU A 200 -13.78 -34.12 -3.04
CA LEU A 200 -13.66 -32.93 -3.89
C LEU A 200 -13.31 -33.26 -5.34
N ARG A 201 -12.96 -34.52 -5.64
CA ARG A 201 -12.42 -34.96 -6.94
C ARG A 201 -11.20 -34.15 -7.38
N LEU A 202 -10.37 -33.78 -6.41
CA LEU A 202 -9.22 -32.90 -6.59
C LEU A 202 -7.97 -33.58 -6.01
N PRO A 203 -7.01 -33.99 -6.86
CA PRO A 203 -5.76 -34.59 -6.39
C PRO A 203 -5.00 -33.66 -5.42
N ILE A 204 -4.43 -34.21 -4.36
CA ILE A 204 -3.65 -33.51 -3.34
C ILE A 204 -2.24 -34.10 -3.35
N ASP A 205 -1.25 -33.25 -3.63
CA ASP A 205 0.15 -33.66 -3.64
C ASP A 205 0.60 -34.09 -2.21
N PRO A 206 1.25 -35.26 -2.05
CA PRO A 206 1.87 -35.64 -0.77
C PRO A 206 2.79 -34.56 -0.19
N ALA A 207 3.51 -33.81 -1.04
CA ALA A 207 4.35 -32.71 -0.61
C ALA A 207 3.55 -31.54 0.00
N ALA A 208 2.30 -31.35 -0.42
CA ALA A 208 1.39 -30.37 0.18
C ALA A 208 1.00 -30.79 1.61
N CYS A 209 0.78 -32.08 1.84
CA CYS A 209 0.51 -32.63 3.17
C CYS A 209 1.72 -32.47 4.10
N ASP A 210 2.92 -32.81 3.62
CA ASP A 210 4.15 -32.63 4.38
C ASP A 210 4.41 -31.16 4.73
N LEU A 211 4.16 -30.26 3.78
CA LEU A 211 4.28 -28.82 4.02
C LEU A 211 3.25 -28.35 5.05
N ALA A 212 1.97 -28.74 4.94
CA ALA A 212 0.93 -28.38 5.89
C ALA A 212 1.29 -28.84 7.32
N LEU A 213 1.78 -30.08 7.44
CA LEU A 213 2.23 -30.61 8.72
C LEU A 213 3.41 -29.81 9.29
N ARG A 214 4.42 -29.53 8.47
CA ARG A 214 5.62 -28.80 8.86
C ARG A 214 5.31 -27.37 9.31
N LEU A 215 4.49 -26.64 8.54
CA LEU A 215 4.09 -25.28 8.87
C LEU A 215 3.25 -25.24 10.15
N SER A 216 2.25 -26.12 10.29
CA SER A 216 1.42 -26.18 11.50
C SER A 216 2.22 -26.62 12.74
N ALA A 217 3.22 -27.50 12.58
CA ALA A 217 4.13 -27.87 13.67
C ALA A 217 5.02 -26.69 14.09
N LYS A 218 5.61 -25.99 13.11
CA LYS A 218 6.56 -24.89 13.35
C LYS A 218 5.90 -23.63 13.91
N PHE A 219 4.73 -23.26 13.39
CA PHE A 219 4.16 -21.93 13.59
C PHE A 219 2.83 -21.92 14.35
N LEU A 220 2.10 -23.04 14.47
CA LEU A 220 0.81 -23.08 15.18
C LEU A 220 0.93 -23.81 16.52
N LEU A 221 1.82 -23.31 17.39
CA LEU A 221 2.21 -23.94 18.66
C LEU A 221 1.09 -23.98 19.73
N ALA A 222 0.20 -23.00 19.71
CA ALA A 222 -0.96 -22.95 20.61
C ALA A 222 -2.01 -24.02 20.29
N GLN A 223 -2.00 -24.55 19.07
CA GLN A 223 -2.93 -25.57 18.62
C GLN A 223 -2.27 -26.96 18.64
N ARG A 224 -3.09 -28.01 18.77
CA ARG A 224 -2.63 -29.40 18.84
C ARG A 224 -2.81 -30.12 17.51
N MET A 225 -1.88 -31.03 17.22
CA MET A 225 -2.02 -32.04 16.18
C MET A 225 -3.09 -33.08 16.56
N PRO A 226 -3.71 -33.73 15.58
CA PRO A 226 -3.54 -33.52 14.13
C PRO A 226 -4.44 -32.40 13.58
N ARG A 227 -5.34 -31.82 14.40
CA ARG A 227 -6.39 -30.89 13.95
C ARG A 227 -5.83 -29.73 13.14
N LYS A 228 -4.81 -29.03 13.65
CA LYS A 228 -4.24 -27.85 12.98
C LYS A 228 -3.67 -28.10 11.58
N ALA A 229 -3.17 -29.30 11.30
CA ALA A 229 -2.68 -29.66 9.97
C ALA A 229 -3.84 -30.05 9.05
N ILE A 230 -4.83 -30.77 9.60
CA ILE A 230 -6.05 -31.16 8.88
C ILE A 230 -6.87 -29.92 8.48
N GLU A 231 -7.08 -28.97 9.39
CA GLU A 231 -7.82 -27.73 9.12
C GLU A 231 -7.15 -26.92 8.00
N LEU A 232 -5.83 -26.72 8.08
CA LEU A 232 -5.06 -26.05 7.02
C LEU A 232 -5.23 -26.74 5.67
N LEU A 233 -5.10 -28.08 5.61
CA LEU A 233 -5.24 -28.83 4.37
C LEU A 233 -6.67 -28.78 3.81
N LYS A 234 -7.69 -28.93 4.68
CA LYS A 234 -9.10 -28.86 4.30
C LYS A 234 -9.47 -27.50 3.71
N GLU A 235 -9.05 -26.42 4.37
CA GLU A 235 -9.28 -25.06 3.88
C GLU A 235 -8.58 -24.82 2.55
N THR A 236 -7.32 -25.29 2.43
CA THR A 236 -6.57 -25.19 1.16
C THR A 236 -7.28 -25.93 0.03
N ALA A 237 -7.74 -27.16 0.28
CA ALA A 237 -8.44 -27.96 -0.73
C ALA A 237 -9.81 -27.36 -1.12
N ALA A 238 -10.55 -26.80 -0.16
CA ALA A 238 -11.81 -26.13 -0.42
C ALA A 238 -11.63 -24.85 -1.25
N GLU A 239 -10.59 -24.06 -0.96
CA GLU A 239 -10.24 -22.86 -1.72
C GLU A 239 -9.78 -23.21 -3.14
N ALA A 240 -8.91 -24.21 -3.30
CA ALA A 240 -8.45 -24.71 -4.59
C ALA A 240 -9.59 -25.26 -5.45
N GLY A 241 -10.53 -26.00 -4.83
CA GLY A 241 -11.74 -26.49 -5.51
C GLY A 241 -12.65 -25.36 -5.98
N SER A 242 -12.83 -24.32 -5.15
CA SER A 242 -13.62 -23.12 -5.50
C SER A 242 -12.96 -22.32 -6.63
N ALA A 243 -11.62 -22.28 -6.66
CA ALA A 243 -10.84 -21.63 -7.71
C ALA A 243 -10.66 -22.49 -8.98
N ALA A 244 -11.33 -23.65 -9.07
CA ALA A 244 -11.27 -24.60 -10.18
C ALA A 244 -9.83 -25.01 -10.56
N ARG A 245 -8.98 -25.25 -9.56
CA ARG A 245 -7.63 -25.80 -9.76
C ARG A 245 -7.69 -27.28 -10.10
N ASP A 246 -6.70 -27.78 -10.84
CA ASP A 246 -6.61 -29.20 -11.22
C ASP A 246 -5.99 -30.09 -10.13
N ARG A 247 -5.29 -29.51 -9.15
CA ARG A 247 -4.66 -30.20 -8.02
C ARG A 247 -4.37 -29.21 -6.88
N VAL A 248 -4.18 -29.73 -5.67
CA VAL A 248 -3.63 -29.00 -4.52
C VAL A 248 -2.13 -29.28 -4.42
N GLY A 249 -1.30 -28.26 -4.59
CA GLY A 249 0.15 -28.34 -4.46
C GLY A 249 0.70 -27.64 -3.20
N PRO A 250 2.02 -27.74 -2.97
CA PRO A 250 2.68 -27.02 -1.87
C PRO A 250 2.47 -25.51 -1.91
N GLU A 251 2.42 -24.92 -3.11
CA GLU A 251 2.17 -23.48 -3.29
C GLU A 251 0.80 -23.02 -2.79
N ASP A 252 -0.23 -23.86 -2.94
CA ASP A 252 -1.57 -23.55 -2.46
C ASP A 252 -1.59 -23.55 -0.92
N VAL A 253 -0.93 -24.53 -0.30
CA VAL A 253 -0.79 -24.61 1.16
C VAL A 253 -0.01 -23.40 1.68
N LEU A 254 1.08 -23.02 1.01
CA LEU A 254 1.89 -21.88 1.42
C LEU A 254 1.10 -20.57 1.32
N THR A 255 0.39 -20.37 0.21
CA THR A 255 -0.45 -19.19 -0.02
C THR A 255 -1.58 -19.12 1.01
N ARG A 256 -2.27 -20.23 1.27
CA ARG A 256 -3.32 -20.32 2.28
C ARG A 256 -2.78 -20.02 3.66
N PHE A 257 -1.64 -20.62 4.02
CA PHE A 257 -1.01 -20.41 5.31
C PHE A 257 -0.61 -18.96 5.54
N CYS A 258 0.01 -18.31 4.55
CA CYS A 258 0.38 -16.89 4.62
C CYS A 258 -0.86 -16.01 4.73
N SER A 259 -1.93 -16.29 3.99
CA SER A 259 -3.19 -15.54 4.07
C SER A 259 -3.85 -15.65 5.44
N ALA A 260 -3.97 -16.88 5.98
CA ALA A 260 -4.61 -17.16 7.25
C ALA A 260 -3.82 -16.57 8.44
N THR A 261 -2.49 -16.67 8.41
CA THR A 261 -1.62 -16.20 9.50
C THR A 261 -1.20 -14.74 9.35
N ARG A 262 -1.26 -14.18 8.13
CA ARG A 262 -0.63 -12.93 7.70
C ARG A 262 0.89 -12.88 7.91
N LEU A 263 1.54 -14.04 7.94
CA LEU A 263 3.00 -14.09 7.89
C LEU A 263 3.52 -13.74 6.50
N PRO A 264 4.69 -13.09 6.38
CA PRO A 264 5.31 -12.83 5.10
C PRO A 264 5.76 -14.13 4.47
N ARG A 265 5.65 -14.20 3.15
CA ARG A 265 6.10 -15.36 2.40
C ARG A 265 7.56 -15.69 2.69
N PHE A 266 8.45 -14.69 2.79
CA PHE A 266 9.87 -14.95 3.06
C PHE A 266 10.11 -15.69 4.39
N VAL A 267 9.27 -15.49 5.40
CA VAL A 267 9.39 -16.18 6.71
C VAL A 267 8.99 -17.65 6.61
N VAL A 268 8.00 -17.95 5.78
CA VAL A 268 7.36 -19.28 5.67
C VAL A 268 8.05 -20.15 4.61
N ASP A 269 8.46 -19.51 3.51
CA ASP A 269 9.08 -20.14 2.35
C ASP A 269 10.60 -20.19 2.51
N ASP A 270 11.14 -21.36 2.83
CA ASP A 270 12.58 -21.55 3.03
C ASP A 270 13.39 -21.27 1.75
N ALA A 271 12.79 -21.41 0.56
CA ALA A 271 13.46 -21.16 -0.72
C ALA A 271 13.60 -19.66 -1.05
N MET A 272 12.80 -18.81 -0.41
CA MET A 272 12.84 -17.36 -0.63
C MET A 272 13.93 -16.73 0.24
N PRO A 273 14.96 -16.08 -0.33
CA PRO A 273 15.97 -15.39 0.46
C PRO A 273 15.40 -14.13 1.12
N LEU A 274 16.01 -13.73 2.24
CA LEU A 274 15.79 -12.43 2.85
C LEU A 274 16.89 -11.49 2.36
N ASP A 275 16.52 -10.44 1.63
CA ASP A 275 17.43 -9.36 1.26
C ASP A 275 17.61 -8.42 2.46
N LEU A 276 18.76 -8.50 3.11
CA LEU A 276 19.07 -7.68 4.28
C LEU A 276 19.26 -6.20 3.91
N ASP A 277 19.77 -5.90 2.71
CA ASP A 277 20.02 -4.53 2.25
C ASP A 277 18.70 -3.82 1.92
N GLU A 278 17.77 -4.53 1.27
CA GLU A 278 16.40 -4.03 1.05
C GLU A 278 15.68 -3.80 2.38
N THR A 279 15.84 -4.73 3.32
CA THR A 279 15.21 -4.63 4.64
C THR A 279 15.78 -3.46 5.43
N GLU A 280 17.11 -3.28 5.43
CA GLU A 280 17.76 -2.14 6.07
C GLU A 280 17.29 -0.82 5.46
N ARG A 281 17.17 -0.75 4.13
CA ARG A 281 16.63 0.41 3.42
C ARG A 281 15.19 0.72 3.85
N PHE A 282 14.33 -0.29 3.96
CA PHE A 282 12.95 -0.13 4.42
C PHE A 282 12.87 0.57 5.79
N PHE A 283 13.71 0.15 6.74
CA PHE A 283 13.75 0.78 8.06
C PHE A 283 14.45 2.14 8.02
N GLY A 284 15.57 2.28 7.31
CA GLY A 284 16.39 3.49 7.26
C GLY A 284 15.70 4.69 6.58
N GLU A 285 14.88 4.45 5.55
CA GLU A 285 14.05 5.49 4.93
C GLU A 285 12.96 6.02 5.88
N ARG A 286 12.54 5.20 6.84
CA ARG A 286 11.38 5.46 7.71
C ARG A 286 11.76 5.81 9.16
N LEU A 287 12.96 5.48 9.60
CA LEU A 287 13.50 5.77 10.94
C LEU A 287 14.92 6.33 10.81
N LEU A 288 15.09 7.61 11.12
CA LEU A 288 16.38 8.29 11.00
C LEU A 288 17.22 8.19 12.29
N GLY A 289 18.52 7.95 12.14
CA GLY A 289 19.54 8.04 13.20
C GLY A 289 19.68 6.82 14.11
N GLN A 290 18.73 5.88 14.10
CA GLN A 290 18.68 4.77 15.06
C GLN A 290 19.22 3.45 14.47
N THR A 291 20.37 3.51 13.79
CA THR A 291 20.96 2.37 13.04
C THR A 291 21.24 1.16 13.93
N ASP A 292 21.72 1.36 15.15
CA ASP A 292 22.04 0.26 16.08
C ASP A 292 20.78 -0.53 16.47
N ALA A 293 19.68 0.20 16.74
CA ALA A 293 18.40 -0.40 17.08
C ALA A 293 17.78 -1.14 15.88
N VAL A 294 17.90 -0.58 14.67
CA VAL A 294 17.49 -1.25 13.43
C VAL A 294 18.30 -2.52 13.22
N GLY A 295 19.63 -2.47 13.37
CA GLY A 295 20.49 -3.65 13.24
C GLY A 295 20.15 -4.77 14.21
N ALA A 296 19.78 -4.45 15.45
CA ALA A 296 19.31 -5.46 16.42
C ALA A 296 18.00 -6.15 15.97
N VAL A 297 17.05 -5.38 15.44
CA VAL A 297 15.81 -5.91 14.89
C VAL A 297 16.07 -6.77 13.65
N LEU A 298 16.95 -6.32 12.73
CA LEU A 298 17.33 -7.08 11.54
C LEU A 298 17.91 -8.45 11.88
N ARG A 299 18.77 -8.53 12.91
CA ARG A 299 19.31 -9.81 13.39
C ARG A 299 18.21 -10.76 13.85
N SER A 300 17.19 -10.27 14.55
CA SER A 300 16.06 -11.09 14.99
C SER A 300 15.17 -11.55 13.84
N VAL A 301 14.92 -10.69 12.86
CA VAL A 301 14.22 -11.06 11.62
C VAL A 301 15.01 -12.15 10.86
N ALA A 302 16.34 -12.02 10.80
CA ALA A 302 17.20 -13.04 10.19
C ALA A 302 17.16 -14.38 10.95
N LEU A 303 17.17 -14.37 12.28
CA LEU A 303 17.02 -15.58 13.10
C LEU A 303 15.65 -16.25 12.91
N LEU A 304 14.58 -15.45 12.83
CA LEU A 304 13.23 -15.92 12.53
C LEU A 304 13.18 -16.59 11.16
N LYS A 305 13.74 -15.94 10.13
CA LYS A 305 13.86 -16.49 8.78
C LYS A 305 14.65 -17.80 8.77
N ALA A 306 15.78 -17.84 9.46
CA ALA A 306 16.62 -19.03 9.55
C ALA A 306 15.98 -20.15 10.40
N GLY A 307 14.93 -19.86 11.17
CA GLY A 307 14.30 -20.81 12.08
C GLY A 307 15.22 -21.25 13.23
N LEU A 308 16.16 -20.39 13.63
CA LEU A 308 17.15 -20.68 14.69
C LEU A 308 16.73 -20.15 16.08
N ASN A 309 15.51 -19.63 16.19
CA ASN A 309 14.93 -19.19 17.47
C ASN A 309 14.53 -20.38 18.34
N ASP A 310 14.63 -20.22 19.67
CA ASP A 310 14.08 -21.20 20.61
C ASP A 310 12.55 -21.18 20.54
N PRO A 311 11.88 -22.29 20.14
CA PRO A 311 10.42 -22.34 20.03
C PRO A 311 9.70 -22.17 21.36
N ARG A 312 10.39 -22.30 22.51
CA ARG A 312 9.81 -22.08 23.84
C ARG A 312 9.82 -20.63 24.28
N ARG A 313 10.60 -19.76 23.63
CA ARG A 313 10.64 -18.32 23.97
C ARG A 313 9.81 -17.51 22.98
N PRO A 314 9.47 -16.25 23.30
CA PRO A 314 8.99 -15.31 22.29
C PRO A 314 10.00 -15.15 21.15
N LEU A 315 9.57 -14.70 19.97
CA LEU A 315 10.43 -14.59 18.77
C LEU A 315 11.59 -13.58 18.93
N GLY A 316 11.45 -12.67 19.88
CA GLY A 316 12.46 -11.71 20.27
C GLY A 316 11.90 -10.80 21.37
N VAL A 317 12.73 -10.49 22.36
CA VAL A 317 12.38 -9.62 23.49
C VAL A 317 13.39 -8.47 23.53
N PHE A 318 12.94 -7.26 23.24
CA PHE A 318 13.79 -6.07 23.13
C PHE A 318 13.45 -5.03 24.19
N LEU A 319 14.50 -4.38 24.72
CA LEU A 319 14.34 -3.17 25.52
C LEU A 319 14.82 -1.97 24.71
N PHE A 320 13.90 -1.10 24.29
CA PHE A 320 14.21 0.15 23.60
C PHE A 320 14.36 1.26 24.65
N ALA A 321 15.61 1.66 24.92
CA ALA A 321 15.93 2.64 25.96
C ALA A 321 16.39 3.96 25.34
N GLY A 322 15.83 5.09 25.77
CA GLY A 322 16.28 6.41 25.33
C GLY A 322 15.27 7.53 25.58
N PRO A 323 15.51 8.77 25.13
CA PRO A 323 14.61 9.89 25.35
C PRO A 323 13.22 9.72 24.72
N THR A 324 12.24 10.48 25.19
CA THR A 324 10.90 10.48 24.56
C THR A 324 10.95 11.10 23.15
N GLY A 325 10.13 10.60 22.22
CA GLY A 325 9.97 11.21 20.90
C GLY A 325 11.10 10.98 19.89
N VAL A 326 12.04 10.06 20.15
CA VAL A 326 13.16 9.71 19.24
C VAL A 326 12.86 8.57 18.27
N GLY A 327 11.72 7.88 18.42
CA GLY A 327 11.28 6.84 17.48
C GLY A 327 11.13 5.42 18.03
N LYS A 328 11.24 5.19 19.34
CA LYS A 328 11.07 3.85 19.98
C LYS A 328 9.80 3.12 19.53
N THR A 329 8.64 3.75 19.75
CA THR A 329 7.34 3.23 19.33
C THR A 329 7.20 3.13 17.80
N GLN A 330 7.89 4.00 17.05
CA GLN A 330 7.85 4.00 15.60
C GLN A 330 8.57 2.78 15.02
N LEU A 331 9.72 2.37 15.59
CA LEU A 331 10.41 1.15 15.19
C LEU A 331 9.52 -0.10 15.41
N ALA A 332 8.82 -0.17 16.54
CA ALA A 332 7.87 -1.27 16.81
C ALA A 332 6.72 -1.31 15.80
N LYS A 333 6.18 -0.15 15.40
CA LYS A 333 5.17 -0.04 14.33
C LYS A 333 5.71 -0.49 12.98
N LEU A 334 6.91 -0.04 12.61
CA LEU A 334 7.55 -0.43 11.35
C LEU A 334 7.84 -1.93 11.31
N LEU A 335 8.21 -2.52 12.45
CA LEU A 335 8.41 -3.95 12.58
C LEU A 335 7.12 -4.74 12.37
N ALA A 336 6.00 -4.27 12.93
CA ALA A 336 4.69 -4.85 12.68
C ALA A 336 4.26 -4.71 11.21
N GLU A 337 4.52 -3.56 10.59
CA GLU A 337 4.23 -3.32 9.17
C GLU A 337 5.07 -4.22 8.25
N TYR A 338 6.37 -4.33 8.52
CA TYR A 338 7.29 -5.16 7.73
C TYR A 338 6.95 -6.65 7.85
N LEU A 339 6.73 -7.14 9.07
CA LEU A 339 6.47 -8.57 9.30
C LEU A 339 5.03 -8.98 9.07
N PHE A 340 4.05 -8.07 9.12
CA PHE A 340 2.64 -8.49 9.05
C PHE A 340 1.81 -7.69 8.04
N GLY A 341 2.44 -6.81 7.28
CA GLY A 341 1.82 -5.95 6.26
C GLY A 341 0.95 -4.84 6.82
N SER A 342 0.78 -4.73 8.15
CA SER A 342 -0.04 -3.68 8.78
C SER A 342 0.46 -3.34 10.18
N ALA A 343 0.46 -2.04 10.49
CA ALA A 343 0.75 -1.52 11.81
C ALA A 343 -0.32 -1.91 12.87
N ASP A 344 -1.54 -2.31 12.45
CA ASP A 344 -2.62 -2.74 13.37
C ASP A 344 -2.31 -4.08 14.06
N ARG A 345 -1.27 -4.77 13.60
CA ARG A 345 -0.73 -5.97 14.24
C ARG A 345 0.17 -5.65 15.43
N LEU A 346 0.37 -4.37 15.74
CA LEU A 346 0.97 -3.91 16.98
C LEU A 346 -0.09 -3.88 18.08
N VAL A 347 0.05 -4.77 19.06
CA VAL A 347 -0.66 -4.69 20.33
C VAL A 347 0.13 -3.76 21.23
N ARG A 348 -0.51 -2.74 21.80
CA ARG A 348 0.13 -1.82 22.73
C ARG A 348 -0.52 -1.93 24.10
N LEU A 349 0.32 -2.02 25.13
CA LEU A 349 -0.08 -2.02 26.52
C LEU A 349 0.75 -0.95 27.25
N ASN A 350 0.09 0.00 27.91
CA ASN A 350 0.74 1.10 28.60
C ASN A 350 1.06 0.68 30.04
N MET A 351 2.33 0.57 30.38
CA MET A 351 2.77 0.06 31.69
C MET A 351 2.59 1.08 32.81
N ALA A 352 2.46 2.37 32.46
CA ALA A 352 2.14 3.42 33.41
C ALA A 352 0.75 3.28 34.05
N ASP A 353 -0.14 2.49 33.44
CA ASP A 353 -1.49 2.23 33.96
C ASP A 353 -1.49 1.18 35.09
N PHE A 354 -0.34 0.52 35.37
CA PHE A 354 -0.19 -0.51 36.40
C PHE A 354 0.90 -0.20 37.45
N PRO A 355 0.84 0.95 38.16
CA PRO A 355 1.92 1.38 39.05
C PRO A 355 1.93 0.70 40.42
N ASN A 356 0.85 0.01 40.84
CA ASN A 356 0.71 -0.53 42.19
C ASN A 356 0.74 -2.06 42.21
N ASP A 357 1.14 -2.63 43.35
CA ASP A 357 1.01 -4.05 43.60
C ASP A 357 -0.48 -4.45 43.59
N GLY A 358 -0.82 -5.55 42.92
CA GLY A 358 -2.18 -5.99 42.64
C GLY A 358 -2.66 -5.65 41.24
N ASP A 359 -2.06 -4.66 40.57
CA ASP A 359 -2.42 -4.27 39.20
C ASP A 359 -2.08 -5.36 38.17
N GLU A 360 -1.24 -6.35 38.51
CA GLU A 360 -0.94 -7.51 37.65
C GLU A 360 -2.19 -8.33 37.28
N ASN A 361 -3.25 -8.24 38.10
CA ASN A 361 -4.52 -8.90 37.84
C ASN A 361 -5.29 -8.29 36.66
N VAL A 362 -4.95 -7.07 36.22
CA VAL A 362 -5.60 -6.44 35.06
C VAL A 362 -5.08 -7.04 33.74
N PRO A 363 -3.77 -7.02 33.43
CA PRO A 363 -3.26 -7.62 32.20
C PRO A 363 -3.35 -9.14 32.22
N PHE A 364 -3.07 -9.81 33.34
CA PHE A 364 -3.03 -11.27 33.42
C PHE A 364 -4.34 -11.93 33.90
N GLY A 365 -5.30 -11.13 34.37
CA GLY A 365 -6.59 -11.59 34.86
C GLY A 365 -6.59 -12.02 36.33
N ALA A 366 -7.70 -11.75 37.02
CA ALA A 366 -7.87 -12.09 38.44
C ALA A 366 -8.69 -13.37 38.60
N SER A 367 -8.14 -14.41 39.23
CA SER A 367 -8.82 -15.72 39.33
C SER A 367 -10.14 -15.72 40.11
N TRP A 368 -10.28 -14.79 41.04
CA TRP A 368 -11.49 -14.59 41.85
C TRP A 368 -12.57 -13.74 41.17
N ALA A 369 -12.30 -13.16 40.00
CA ALA A 369 -13.26 -12.29 39.34
C ALA A 369 -14.49 -13.09 38.84
N PRO A 370 -15.72 -12.56 39.02
CA PRO A 370 -16.94 -13.28 38.63
C PRO A 370 -17.04 -13.47 37.11
N ALA A 371 -16.72 -12.42 36.34
CA ALA A 371 -16.79 -12.45 34.88
C ALA A 371 -15.59 -13.20 34.27
N LEU A 372 -15.85 -14.04 33.26
CA LEU A 372 -14.80 -14.78 32.55
C LEU A 372 -13.83 -13.85 31.83
N GLU A 373 -14.32 -12.77 31.22
CA GLU A 373 -13.48 -11.78 30.53
C GLU A 373 -12.45 -11.15 31.46
N THR A 374 -12.87 -10.77 32.68
CA THR A 374 -11.98 -10.26 33.72
C THR A 374 -11.00 -11.32 34.24
N ARG A 375 -11.43 -12.59 34.32
CA ARG A 375 -10.53 -13.71 34.65
C ARG A 375 -9.49 -13.96 33.55
N ARG A 376 -9.83 -13.74 32.27
CA ARG A 376 -8.88 -13.87 31.16
C ARG A 376 -7.85 -12.73 31.15
N GLY A 377 -8.24 -11.53 31.57
CA GLY A 377 -7.36 -10.37 31.63
C GLY A 377 -7.18 -9.68 30.28
N GLU A 378 -6.69 -8.44 30.31
CA GLU A 378 -6.56 -7.58 29.13
C GLU A 378 -5.56 -8.13 28.11
N LEU A 379 -4.42 -8.66 28.55
CA LEU A 379 -3.39 -9.18 27.65
C LEU A 379 -3.91 -10.38 26.84
N THR A 380 -4.66 -11.28 27.48
CA THR A 380 -5.30 -12.42 26.79
C THR A 380 -6.27 -11.93 25.74
N ALA A 381 -7.13 -10.94 26.07
CA ALA A 381 -8.09 -10.38 25.13
C ALA A 381 -7.40 -9.70 23.94
N LEU A 382 -6.31 -8.97 24.18
CA LEU A 382 -5.55 -8.29 23.14
C LEU A 382 -4.82 -9.26 22.18
N LEU A 383 -4.44 -10.44 22.67
CA LEU A 383 -3.78 -11.49 21.90
C LEU A 383 -4.77 -12.46 21.24
N ASP A 384 -6.04 -12.45 21.63
CA ASP A 384 -7.05 -13.39 21.15
C ASP A 384 -7.20 -13.32 19.62
N GLY A 385 -7.22 -14.48 18.96
CA GLY A 385 -7.26 -14.60 17.50
C GLY A 385 -6.00 -14.14 16.75
N LYS A 386 -4.93 -13.70 17.42
CA LYS A 386 -3.66 -13.28 16.78
C LYS A 386 -2.60 -14.37 16.90
N VAL A 387 -2.32 -15.05 15.78
CA VAL A 387 -1.29 -16.10 15.74
C VAL A 387 0.13 -15.51 15.82
N PHE A 388 0.36 -14.37 15.16
CA PHE A 388 1.61 -13.60 15.19
C PHE A 388 1.32 -12.11 15.40
N THR A 389 2.11 -11.44 16.23
CA THR A 389 1.92 -10.02 16.58
C THR A 389 3.18 -9.40 17.16
N VAL A 390 3.26 -8.07 17.14
CA VAL A 390 4.24 -7.32 17.96
C VAL A 390 3.53 -6.83 19.22
N LEU A 391 4.05 -7.16 20.39
CA LEU A 391 3.58 -6.65 21.68
C LEU A 391 4.48 -5.51 22.15
N LEU A 392 3.94 -4.30 22.21
CA LEU A 392 4.61 -3.11 22.70
C LEU A 392 4.21 -2.84 24.15
N LEU A 393 5.17 -2.95 25.06
CA LEU A 393 5.05 -2.57 26.47
C LEU A 393 5.64 -1.15 26.63
N ASP A 394 4.77 -0.15 26.70
CA ASP A 394 5.18 1.25 26.72
C ASP A 394 5.50 1.73 28.15
N GLU A 395 6.55 2.53 28.32
CA GLU A 395 7.01 3.05 29.63
C GLU A 395 7.18 1.97 30.72
N PHE A 396 7.87 0.88 30.38
CA PHE A 396 7.94 -0.34 31.17
C PHE A 396 8.51 -0.13 32.60
N GLU A 397 9.36 0.86 32.80
CA GLU A 397 9.90 1.24 34.11
C GLU A 397 8.84 1.68 35.12
N LYS A 398 7.65 2.09 34.68
CA LYS A 398 6.60 2.65 35.54
C LYS A 398 5.67 1.59 36.16
N ALA A 399 5.71 0.36 35.66
CA ALA A 399 4.90 -0.72 36.21
C ALA A 399 5.43 -1.20 37.57
N ALA A 400 4.52 -1.71 38.39
CA ALA A 400 4.84 -2.33 39.66
C ALA A 400 5.71 -3.58 39.51
N ARG A 401 6.40 -3.94 40.60
CA ARG A 401 7.29 -5.10 40.63
C ARG A 401 6.55 -6.41 40.35
N SER A 402 5.33 -6.56 40.89
CA SER A 402 4.48 -7.72 40.68
C SER A 402 4.15 -7.94 39.20
N VAL A 403 3.97 -6.86 38.44
CA VAL A 403 3.72 -6.88 36.99
C VAL A 403 4.98 -7.34 36.24
N HIS A 404 6.15 -6.79 36.60
CA HIS A 404 7.43 -7.21 36.01
C HIS A 404 7.70 -8.71 36.19
N ASP A 405 7.40 -9.25 37.38
CA ASP A 405 7.63 -10.66 37.70
C ASP A 405 6.78 -11.60 36.82
N ARG A 406 5.55 -11.19 36.50
CA ARG A 406 4.67 -11.94 35.57
C ARG A 406 5.19 -11.87 34.13
N PHE A 407 5.75 -10.73 33.70
CA PHE A 407 6.39 -10.62 32.39
C PHE A 407 7.71 -11.38 32.29
N LEU A 408 8.46 -11.52 33.40
CA LEU A 408 9.69 -12.32 33.44
C LEU A 408 9.39 -13.77 33.05
N GLN A 409 8.36 -14.38 33.64
CA GLN A 409 7.91 -15.72 33.27
C GLN A 409 7.56 -15.80 31.77
N LEU A 410 6.84 -14.80 31.26
CA LEU A 410 6.44 -14.73 29.87
C LEU A 410 7.64 -14.63 28.91
N PHE A 411 8.67 -13.86 29.25
CA PHE A 411 9.88 -13.70 28.43
C PHE A 411 10.73 -14.98 28.36
N ASP A 412 10.64 -15.83 29.39
CA ASP A 412 11.36 -17.10 29.48
C ASP A 412 10.62 -18.27 28.86
N GLU A 413 9.34 -18.42 29.20
CA GLU A 413 8.55 -19.60 28.84
C GLU A 413 7.69 -19.37 27.59
N GLY A 414 7.67 -18.13 27.07
CA GLY A 414 6.83 -17.73 25.94
C GLY A 414 5.34 -17.96 26.17
N THR A 415 4.93 -18.27 27.40
CA THR A 415 3.57 -18.59 27.78
C THR A 415 3.30 -18.03 29.17
N PHE A 416 2.03 -17.80 29.48
CA PHE A 416 1.59 -17.47 30.84
C PHE A 416 0.25 -18.13 31.13
N VAL A 417 -0.07 -18.29 32.41
CA VAL A 417 -1.39 -18.76 32.84
C VAL A 417 -2.21 -17.58 33.33
N ASN A 418 -3.36 -17.34 32.71
CA ASN A 418 -4.26 -16.25 33.11
C ASN A 418 -5.10 -16.61 34.35
N GLY A 419 -5.84 -15.64 34.89
CA GLY A 419 -6.73 -15.85 36.03
C GLY A 419 -7.80 -16.93 35.81
N ALA A 420 -8.18 -17.22 34.57
CA ALA A 420 -9.11 -18.30 34.21
C ALA A 420 -8.46 -19.71 34.21
N GLY A 421 -7.14 -19.80 34.42
CA GLY A 421 -6.39 -21.06 34.35
C GLY A 421 -6.01 -21.49 32.93
N GLU A 422 -6.28 -20.64 31.94
CA GLU A 422 -5.94 -20.87 30.54
C GLU A 422 -4.44 -20.59 30.33
N THR A 423 -3.77 -21.47 29.58
CA THR A 423 -2.39 -21.22 29.15
C THR A 423 -2.43 -20.42 27.85
N VAL A 424 -1.94 -19.19 27.90
CA VAL A 424 -1.85 -18.28 26.75
C VAL A 424 -0.44 -18.32 26.19
N SER A 425 -0.32 -18.51 24.87
CA SER A 425 0.98 -18.60 24.17
C SER A 425 1.34 -17.28 23.49
N CYS A 426 2.58 -16.85 23.72
CA CYS A 426 3.26 -15.70 23.13
C CYS A 426 4.55 -16.12 22.38
N ASN A 427 4.74 -17.41 22.09
CA ASN A 427 5.92 -17.94 21.40
C ASN A 427 6.12 -17.33 20.01
N ASN A 428 5.01 -16.92 19.37
CA ASN A 428 4.98 -16.28 18.06
C ASN A 428 4.89 -14.74 18.14
N THR A 429 5.17 -14.17 19.31
CA THR A 429 5.08 -12.73 19.56
C THR A 429 6.47 -12.14 19.61
N LEU A 430 6.66 -11.00 18.96
CA LEU A 430 7.85 -10.17 19.15
C LEU A 430 7.52 -9.11 20.20
N ILE A 431 8.28 -9.08 21.28
CA ILE A 431 8.02 -8.22 22.44
C ILE A 431 9.00 -7.05 22.41
N VAL A 432 8.45 -5.84 22.46
CA VAL A 432 9.22 -4.59 22.55
C VAL A 432 8.80 -3.88 23.83
N ALA A 433 9.66 -3.86 24.83
CA ALA A 433 9.53 -2.96 25.97
C ALA A 433 10.21 -1.63 25.63
N THR A 434 9.60 -0.51 26.00
CA THR A 434 10.24 0.81 25.87
C THR A 434 10.50 1.40 27.24
N SER A 435 11.61 2.10 27.36
CA SER A 435 11.96 2.81 28.58
C SER A 435 12.55 4.19 28.32
N ASN A 436 12.23 5.13 29.22
CA ASN A 436 12.85 6.46 29.25
C ASN A 436 13.99 6.56 30.27
N VAL A 437 14.33 5.47 30.96
CA VAL A 437 15.45 5.42 31.91
C VAL A 437 16.76 5.75 31.21
N GLY A 438 17.63 6.50 31.90
CA GLY A 438 18.92 6.94 31.36
C GLY A 438 18.83 8.12 30.38
N ALA A 439 17.63 8.59 30.03
CA ALA A 439 17.47 9.76 29.16
C ALA A 439 18.03 11.07 29.75
N GLU A 440 18.24 11.13 31.07
CA GLU A 440 18.85 12.25 31.80
C GLU A 440 20.33 12.45 31.45
N VAL A 441 21.04 11.37 31.12
CA VAL A 441 22.46 11.38 30.77
C VAL A 441 22.73 12.27 29.56
N TYR A 442 21.76 12.35 28.63
CA TYR A 442 21.82 13.20 27.46
C TYR A 442 21.53 14.69 27.75
N ARG A 443 21.03 15.02 28.94
CA ARG A 443 20.73 16.41 29.36
C ARG A 443 21.85 17.04 30.18
N GLU A 444 22.65 16.24 30.87
CA GLU A 444 23.72 16.72 31.72
C GLU A 444 24.84 17.34 30.86
N PRO A 445 25.19 18.63 31.04
CA PRO A 445 26.34 19.21 30.36
C PRO A 445 27.62 18.48 30.76
N ALA A 446 28.57 18.38 29.83
CA ALA A 446 29.88 17.78 30.12
C ALA A 446 30.56 18.56 31.26
N LEU A 447 30.62 17.96 32.46
CA LEU A 447 31.36 18.48 33.60
C LEU A 447 32.86 18.28 33.35
N GLY A 448 33.58 19.36 33.01
CA GLY A 448 35.05 19.39 32.91
C GLY A 448 35.59 19.99 31.60
N PHE A 449 36.89 20.30 31.57
CA PHE A 449 37.62 20.88 30.42
C PHE A 449 37.84 19.91 29.23
N ALA A 450 37.17 18.75 29.22
CA ALA A 450 37.21 17.81 28.11
C ALA A 450 35.97 18.02 27.22
N GLY A 451 36.20 18.55 26.01
CA GLY A 451 35.15 18.70 25.00
C GLY A 451 34.49 17.36 24.64
N ASN A 452 33.17 17.40 24.37
CA ASN A 452 32.28 16.32 23.93
C ASN A 452 32.60 14.91 24.46
N ARG A 453 31.77 14.41 25.41
CA ARG A 453 31.76 12.99 25.80
C ARG A 453 31.63 12.11 24.55
N ARG A 454 32.42 11.04 24.47
CA ARG A 454 32.32 10.07 23.36
C ARG A 454 31.01 9.27 23.48
N ASP A 455 30.41 8.90 22.36
CA ASP A 455 29.16 8.12 22.34
C ASP A 455 29.23 6.84 23.19
N GLN A 456 30.38 6.17 23.19
CA GLN A 456 30.59 4.96 24.01
C GLN A 456 30.47 5.23 25.52
N GLU A 457 30.93 6.39 25.99
CA GLU A 457 30.86 6.79 27.40
C GLU A 457 29.42 7.10 27.81
N LEU A 458 28.64 7.70 26.90
CA LEU A 458 27.21 7.96 27.11
C LEU A 458 26.41 6.65 27.20
N VAL A 459 26.65 5.70 26.29
CA VAL A 459 25.98 4.38 26.32
C VAL A 459 26.29 3.65 27.63
N THR A 460 27.55 3.65 28.06
CA THR A 460 27.98 2.99 29.32
C THR A 460 27.28 3.60 30.53
N GLU A 461 27.14 4.92 30.58
CA GLU A 461 26.44 5.60 31.66
C GLU A 461 24.92 5.35 31.61
N VAL A 462 24.34 5.28 30.41
CA VAL A 462 22.92 4.89 30.24
C VAL A 462 22.69 3.46 30.72
N ASP A 463 23.57 2.51 30.39
CA ASP A 463 23.51 1.13 30.88
C ASP A 463 23.59 1.05 32.40
N ARG A 464 24.45 1.87 33.02
CA ARG A 464 24.53 1.98 34.48
C ARG A 464 23.19 2.43 35.09
N ARG A 465 22.54 3.44 34.51
CA ARG A 465 21.22 3.92 34.97
C ARG A 465 20.11 2.89 34.73
N ILE A 466 20.15 2.15 33.63
CA ILE A 466 19.22 1.04 33.34
C ILE A 466 19.39 -0.06 34.39
N ALA A 467 20.63 -0.42 34.74
CA ALA A 467 20.93 -1.43 35.77
C ALA A 467 20.53 -0.99 37.19
N GLU A 468 20.44 0.31 37.46
CA GLU A 468 19.90 0.85 38.72
C GLU A 468 18.36 0.79 38.76
N ALA A 469 17.69 1.01 37.63
CA ALA A 469 16.22 1.02 37.56
C ALA A 469 15.62 -0.39 37.45
N PHE A 470 16.30 -1.31 36.77
CA PHE A 470 15.83 -2.67 36.53
C PHE A 470 16.71 -3.69 37.24
N ARG A 471 16.09 -4.76 37.74
CA ARG A 471 16.86 -5.86 38.37
C ARG A 471 17.70 -6.59 37.32
N PRO A 472 18.92 -7.06 37.65
CA PRO A 472 19.77 -7.80 36.71
C PRO A 472 19.09 -9.04 36.11
N GLU A 473 18.27 -9.74 36.91
CA GLU A 473 17.49 -10.91 36.48
C GLU A 473 16.58 -10.59 35.30
N PHE A 474 16.05 -9.36 35.26
CA PHE A 474 15.13 -8.89 34.24
C PHE A 474 15.89 -8.47 32.97
N LEU A 475 16.99 -7.74 33.12
CA LEU A 475 17.82 -7.31 31.99
C LEU A 475 18.39 -8.50 31.19
N ASN A 476 18.73 -9.58 31.88
CA ASN A 476 19.24 -10.80 31.27
C ASN A 476 18.17 -11.57 30.45
N ARG A 477 16.89 -11.19 30.50
CA ARG A 477 15.82 -11.83 29.69
C ARG A 477 15.56 -11.13 28.37
N PHE A 478 16.07 -9.91 28.20
CA PHE A 478 16.05 -9.25 26.89
C PHE A 478 17.13 -9.84 26.00
N ASP A 479 16.77 -10.14 24.76
CA ASP A 479 17.73 -10.61 23.76
C ASP A 479 18.65 -9.46 23.29
N ALA A 480 18.15 -8.22 23.34
CA ALA A 480 18.97 -7.03 23.16
C ALA A 480 18.37 -5.79 23.84
N ILE A 481 19.27 -4.95 24.38
CA ILE A 481 18.97 -3.59 24.80
C ILE A 481 19.38 -2.66 23.65
N CYS A 482 18.40 -1.97 23.07
CA CYS A 482 18.61 -1.05 21.95
C CYS A 482 18.61 0.39 22.45
N HIS A 483 19.75 1.06 22.39
CA HIS A 483 19.89 2.45 22.79
C HIS A 483 19.41 3.39 21.68
N PHE A 484 18.47 4.26 22.03
CA PHE A 484 17.98 5.32 21.16
C PHE A 484 18.62 6.64 21.55
N ARG A 485 19.28 7.27 20.59
CA ARG A 485 20.00 8.53 20.79
C ARG A 485 19.09 9.74 20.51
N PRO A 486 19.34 10.88 21.16
CA PRO A 486 18.69 12.14 20.79
C PRO A 486 18.92 12.45 19.31
N LEU A 487 17.88 12.87 18.62
CA LEU A 487 17.96 13.21 17.21
C LEU A 487 18.75 14.52 17.02
N THR A 488 19.63 14.55 16.02
CA THR A 488 20.36 15.73 15.58
C THR A 488 19.43 16.71 14.85
N LYS A 489 19.79 18.01 14.85
CA LYS A 489 19.02 19.04 14.11
C LYS A 489 18.82 18.69 12.63
N VAL A 490 19.80 18.04 12.01
CA VAL A 490 19.72 17.59 10.61
C VAL A 490 18.67 16.49 10.44
N GLU A 491 18.65 15.49 11.33
CA GLU A 491 17.66 14.41 11.31
C GLU A 491 16.25 14.94 11.58
N ILE A 492 16.10 15.87 12.52
CA ILE A 492 14.79 16.47 12.84
C ILE A 492 14.27 17.30 11.67
N ARG A 493 15.14 18.04 10.97
CA ARG A 493 14.76 18.75 9.74
C ARG A 493 14.23 17.78 8.68
N LYS A 494 14.90 16.65 8.46
CA LYS A 494 14.43 15.60 7.54
C LYS A 494 13.09 15.00 7.98
N ILE A 495 12.90 14.74 9.29
CA ILE A 495 11.61 14.28 9.83
C ILE A 495 10.52 15.32 9.57
N ALA A 496 10.80 16.60 9.84
CA ALA A 496 9.86 17.70 9.60
C ALA A 496 9.45 17.76 8.13
N GLN A 497 10.40 17.72 7.20
CA GLN A 497 10.12 17.70 5.75
C GLN A 497 9.21 16.53 5.36
N ARG A 498 9.46 15.33 5.91
CA ARG A 498 8.63 14.15 5.62
C ARG A 498 7.22 14.28 6.17
N GLU A 499 7.06 14.73 7.42
CA GLU A 499 5.73 14.91 8.02
C GLU A 499 4.95 16.06 7.33
N VAL A 500 5.65 17.11 6.89
CA VAL A 500 5.08 18.15 6.02
C VAL A 500 4.57 17.52 4.72
N GLY A 501 5.37 16.69 4.05
CA GLY A 501 4.95 15.96 2.84
C GLY A 501 3.66 15.15 3.06
N ARG A 502 3.54 14.42 4.18
CA ARG A 502 2.30 13.68 4.53
C ARG A 502 1.08 14.58 4.72
N VAL A 503 1.27 15.80 5.24
CA VAL A 503 0.17 16.77 5.31
C VAL A 503 -0.31 17.13 3.91
N LEU A 504 0.61 17.33 2.95
CA LEU A 504 0.29 17.64 1.56
C LEU A 504 -0.46 16.50 0.85
N GLU A 505 -0.28 15.25 1.30
CA GLU A 505 -0.98 14.08 0.76
C GLU A 505 -2.44 13.94 1.21
N ARG A 506 -2.91 14.74 2.19
CA ARG A 506 -4.27 14.63 2.73
C ARG A 506 -5.32 14.93 1.67
N GLU A 507 -6.49 14.29 1.78
CA GLU A 507 -7.61 14.43 0.84
C GLU A 507 -8.01 15.90 0.61
N GLY A 508 -7.99 16.74 1.66
CA GLY A 508 -8.29 18.17 1.54
C GLY A 508 -7.35 18.96 0.62
N ILE A 509 -6.16 18.44 0.31
CA ILE A 509 -5.16 19.04 -0.58
C ILE A 509 -5.12 18.25 -1.90
N ARG A 510 -4.99 16.92 -1.83
CA ARG A 510 -4.93 16.02 -3.00
C ARG A 510 -6.21 16.01 -3.83
N ALA A 511 -7.40 15.89 -3.23
CA ALA A 511 -8.65 15.88 -3.99
C ALA A 511 -8.95 17.23 -4.65
N ARG A 512 -8.35 18.30 -4.10
CA ARG A 512 -8.40 19.65 -4.67
C ARG A 512 -7.24 19.95 -5.62
N ALA A 513 -6.32 19.00 -5.81
CA ALA A 513 -5.11 19.15 -6.64
C ALA A 513 -4.36 20.47 -6.40
N LEU A 514 -4.21 20.89 -5.15
CA LEU A 514 -3.47 22.13 -4.83
C LEU A 514 -1.96 21.88 -4.96
N ASP A 515 -1.24 22.83 -5.53
CA ASP A 515 0.22 22.80 -5.60
C ASP A 515 0.76 23.57 -4.39
N VAL A 516 1.25 22.86 -3.38
CA VAL A 516 1.62 23.49 -2.10
C VAL A 516 3.14 23.50 -1.96
N GLU A 517 3.72 24.70 -2.03
CA GLU A 517 5.14 24.91 -1.78
C GLU A 517 5.34 25.38 -0.33
N VAL A 518 6.11 24.63 0.44
CA VAL A 518 6.48 25.01 1.82
C VAL A 518 7.91 25.51 1.81
N THR A 519 8.11 26.79 2.17
CA THR A 519 9.47 27.36 2.11
C THR A 519 10.37 26.75 3.19
N PRO A 520 11.70 26.69 2.97
CA PRO A 520 12.65 26.13 3.94
C PRO A 520 12.58 26.80 5.32
N GLU A 521 12.26 28.09 5.37
CA GLU A 521 12.14 28.86 6.62
C GLU A 521 10.96 28.38 7.47
N VAL A 522 9.88 27.90 6.84
CA VAL A 522 8.74 27.31 7.56
C VAL A 522 9.15 25.99 8.19
N VAL A 523 9.90 25.16 7.47
CA VAL A 523 10.45 23.91 8.01
C VAL A 523 11.37 24.22 9.20
N ASP A 524 12.21 25.24 9.08
CA ASP A 524 13.15 25.63 10.14
C ASP A 524 12.44 26.15 11.38
N LEU A 525 11.40 26.97 11.20
CA LEU A 525 10.57 27.46 12.28
C LEU A 525 9.80 26.31 12.97
N LEU A 526 9.32 25.33 12.20
CA LEU A 526 8.66 24.13 12.74
C LEU A 526 9.65 23.27 13.54
N VAL A 527 10.90 23.15 13.08
CA VAL A 527 11.96 22.45 13.82
C VAL A 527 12.28 23.22 15.10
N GLU A 528 12.50 24.53 15.06
CA GLU A 528 12.82 25.34 16.23
C GLU A 528 11.75 25.29 17.32
N ARG A 529 10.47 25.25 16.94
CA ARG A 529 9.34 25.22 17.88
C ARG A 529 8.90 23.82 18.28
N GLY A 530 8.99 22.89 17.35
CA GLY A 530 8.52 21.52 17.50
C GLY A 530 9.55 20.56 18.09
N TYR A 531 10.83 20.96 18.09
CA TYR A 531 11.90 20.18 18.70
C TYR A 531 12.27 20.67 20.09
N SER A 532 12.37 19.72 21.01
CA SER A 532 13.09 19.90 22.26
C SER A 532 14.02 18.69 22.46
N PRO A 533 15.28 18.89 22.88
CA PRO A 533 16.17 17.78 23.23
C PRO A 533 15.57 16.82 24.27
N GLN A 534 14.66 17.31 25.13
CA GLN A 534 14.01 16.51 26.17
C GLN A 534 12.84 15.65 25.67
N PHE A 535 12.10 16.14 24.66
CA PHE A 535 10.85 15.54 24.18
C PHE A 535 10.92 15.02 22.74
N GLY A 536 12.08 15.14 22.10
CA GLY A 536 12.32 14.70 20.74
C GLY A 536 11.39 15.39 19.73
N ALA A 537 10.97 14.63 18.71
CA ALA A 537 10.04 15.10 17.67
C ALA A 537 8.56 14.99 18.10
N ARG A 538 8.25 14.69 19.37
CA ARG A 538 6.87 14.44 19.84
C ARG A 538 5.96 15.66 19.66
N PHE A 539 6.51 16.87 19.84
CA PHE A 539 5.76 18.11 19.65
C PHE A 539 5.76 18.61 18.21
N LEU A 540 6.64 18.07 17.35
CA LEU A 540 6.74 18.47 15.96
C LEU A 540 5.43 18.25 15.21
N GLN A 541 4.79 17.09 15.38
CA GLN A 541 3.50 16.83 14.73
C GLN A 541 2.42 17.80 15.20
N ARG A 542 2.34 18.06 16.52
CA ARG A 542 1.39 19.04 17.08
C ARG A 542 1.64 20.45 16.54
N GLU A 543 2.91 20.82 16.42
CA GLU A 543 3.29 22.13 15.89
C GLU A 543 3.01 22.23 14.39
N ILE A 544 3.23 21.16 13.61
CA ILE A 544 2.81 21.06 12.21
C ILE A 544 1.30 21.25 12.08
N GLU A 545 0.49 20.55 12.89
CA GLU A 545 -0.98 20.71 12.85
C GLU A 545 -1.40 22.14 13.22
N LYS A 546 -0.85 22.66 14.32
CA LYS A 546 -1.19 24.00 14.85
C LYS A 546 -0.76 25.13 13.94
N THR A 547 0.35 24.96 13.23
CA THR A 547 1.02 26.05 12.50
C THR A 547 0.85 25.87 11.00
N LEU A 548 1.27 24.76 10.42
CA LEU A 548 1.15 24.50 8.98
C LEU A 548 -0.28 24.14 8.58
N THR A 549 -0.86 23.10 9.19
CA THR A 549 -2.20 22.63 8.82
C THR A 549 -3.27 23.67 9.11
N ALA A 550 -3.19 24.37 10.25
CA ALA A 550 -4.10 25.46 10.55
C ALA A 550 -3.98 26.62 9.53
N ALA A 551 -2.77 26.98 9.12
CA ALA A 551 -2.57 28.02 8.12
C ALA A 551 -3.19 27.61 6.77
N LEU A 552 -2.94 26.38 6.31
CA LEU A 552 -3.54 25.82 5.10
C LEU A 552 -5.07 25.74 5.22
N ALA A 553 -5.59 25.29 6.36
CA ALA A 553 -7.04 25.16 6.60
C ALA A 553 -7.74 26.52 6.57
N VAL A 554 -7.14 27.55 7.18
CA VAL A 554 -7.66 28.92 7.15
C VAL A 554 -7.71 29.43 5.71
N GLU A 555 -6.67 29.21 4.91
CA GLU A 555 -6.62 29.70 3.53
C GLU A 555 -7.62 28.96 2.63
N ILE A 556 -7.71 27.64 2.77
CA ILE A 556 -8.70 26.79 2.09
C ILE A 556 -10.14 27.16 2.48
N ALA A 557 -10.39 27.49 3.75
CA ALA A 557 -11.72 27.82 4.26
C ALA A 557 -12.16 29.25 3.90
N ARG A 558 -11.20 30.18 3.76
CA ARG A 558 -11.49 31.58 3.43
C ARG A 558 -12.01 31.76 2.02
N LYS A 559 -11.52 30.97 1.06
CA LYS A 559 -11.88 31.11 -0.36
C LYS A 559 -11.89 29.74 -1.05
N PRO A 560 -12.82 29.49 -1.99
CA PRO A 560 -12.77 28.29 -2.82
C PRO A 560 -11.54 28.33 -3.74
N LEU A 561 -10.53 27.50 -3.45
CA LEU A 561 -9.32 27.36 -4.26
C LEU A 561 -9.57 26.42 -5.45
N ARG A 562 -9.08 26.78 -6.64
CA ARG A 562 -9.21 25.96 -7.86
C ARG A 562 -8.14 24.86 -7.89
N PRO A 563 -8.38 23.73 -8.59
CA PRO A 563 -7.33 22.77 -8.91
C PRO A 563 -6.11 23.44 -9.55
N GLY A 564 -4.91 23.09 -9.08
CA GLY A 564 -3.62 23.62 -9.55
C GLY A 564 -3.22 24.98 -8.97
N THR A 565 -3.95 25.52 -7.98
CA THR A 565 -3.58 26.80 -7.35
C THR A 565 -2.28 26.64 -6.56
N PRO A 566 -1.21 27.42 -6.83
CA PRO A 566 -0.01 27.43 -6.02
C PRO A 566 -0.32 28.09 -4.68
N VAL A 567 -0.15 27.33 -3.61
CA VAL A 567 -0.28 27.80 -2.24
C VAL A 567 1.11 27.80 -1.64
N ARG A 568 1.67 28.99 -1.48
CA ARG A 568 2.97 29.17 -0.84
C ARG A 568 2.78 29.33 0.66
N VAL A 569 3.44 28.49 1.43
CA VAL A 569 3.47 28.61 2.88
C VAL A 569 4.77 29.28 3.28
N GLU A 570 4.67 30.49 3.83
CA GLU A 570 5.80 31.33 4.22
C GLU A 570 5.79 31.66 5.73
N ALA A 571 6.99 31.86 6.30
CA ALA A 571 7.16 32.36 7.66
C ALA A 571 7.31 33.90 7.65
N ARG A 572 6.41 34.62 8.33
CA ARG A 572 6.47 36.09 8.43
C ARG A 572 7.29 36.57 9.64
N PRO A 573 7.79 37.82 9.61
CA PRO A 573 8.46 38.44 10.76
C PRO A 573 7.59 38.36 12.02
N GLY A 574 8.17 37.85 13.12
CA GLY A 574 7.43 37.52 14.36
C GLY A 574 7.00 36.05 14.47
N GLY A 575 7.38 35.21 13.50
CA GLY A 575 7.21 33.76 13.55
C GLY A 575 5.76 33.30 13.36
N LYS A 576 4.93 34.05 12.65
CA LYS A 576 3.62 33.55 12.20
C LYS A 576 3.79 32.87 10.85
N VAL A 577 3.31 31.64 10.72
CA VAL A 577 3.23 30.95 9.44
C VAL A 577 1.91 31.31 8.77
N MET A 578 1.99 31.70 7.51
CA MET A 578 0.83 32.00 6.70
C MET A 578 0.90 31.16 5.43
N ALA A 579 -0.17 30.43 5.15
CA ALA A 579 -0.42 29.93 3.81
C ALA A 579 -1.02 31.10 3.04
N VAL A 580 -0.29 31.56 2.04
CA VAL A 580 -0.79 32.51 1.09
C VAL A 580 -1.08 31.68 -0.14
N ALA A 581 -2.36 31.53 -0.48
CA ALA A 581 -2.67 31.17 -1.86
C ALA A 581 -2.10 32.32 -2.66
N GLU A 582 -0.97 32.08 -3.32
CA GLU A 582 -0.54 33.03 -4.31
C GLU A 582 -1.74 33.10 -5.27
N PRO A 583 -2.20 34.31 -5.64
CA PRO A 583 -3.04 34.36 -6.80
C PRO A 583 -2.27 33.55 -7.82
N LEU A 584 -2.88 32.46 -8.33
CA LEU A 584 -2.46 31.91 -9.60
C LEU A 584 -2.03 33.13 -10.41
N PRO A 585 -0.80 33.22 -10.99
CA PRO A 585 -0.67 34.08 -12.15
C PRO A 585 -1.92 33.73 -12.95
N LEU A 586 -2.84 34.71 -13.08
CA LEU A 586 -4.25 34.47 -13.43
C LEU A 586 -4.19 33.31 -14.38
N PRO A 587 -4.84 32.14 -14.12
CA PRO A 587 -4.66 31.02 -15.02
C PRO A 587 -4.83 31.62 -16.38
N ARG A 588 -3.76 31.69 -17.21
CA ARG A 588 -3.81 32.40 -18.50
C ARG A 588 -5.11 31.95 -19.07
N GLU A 589 -6.08 32.89 -19.15
CA GLU A 589 -7.50 32.56 -18.96
C GLU A 589 -7.74 31.17 -19.46
N ALA A 590 -8.14 30.24 -18.57
CA ALA A 590 -8.58 28.93 -19.02
C ALA A 590 -9.44 29.19 -20.24
N THR A 591 -8.89 28.90 -21.43
CA THR A 591 -9.45 29.30 -22.73
C THR A 591 -10.92 29.05 -22.57
N ALA A 592 -11.72 30.13 -22.52
CA ALA A 592 -13.07 30.06 -22.01
C ALA A 592 -13.69 28.74 -22.45
N GLN A 593 -14.00 27.85 -21.51
CA GLN A 593 -14.84 26.70 -21.83
C GLN A 593 -16.21 27.29 -22.19
N LEU A 594 -16.32 27.75 -23.43
CA LEU A 594 -17.55 27.86 -24.16
C LEU A 594 -18.05 26.42 -24.30
N SER A 595 -18.94 26.06 -23.37
CA SER A 595 -19.87 24.95 -23.53
C SER A 595 -20.71 25.24 -24.77
N LEU A 596 -20.30 24.66 -25.88
CA LEU A 596 -21.08 24.66 -27.12
C LEU A 596 -22.03 23.45 -27.08
N PRO A 597 -23.34 23.63 -27.34
CA PRO A 597 -24.25 22.50 -27.46
C PRO A 597 -23.80 21.61 -28.63
N THR A 598 -23.73 20.31 -28.36
CA THR A 598 -23.38 19.26 -29.31
C THR A 598 -24.28 19.24 -30.55
N PRO A 599 -23.73 19.35 -31.77
CA PRO A 599 -24.39 18.87 -32.97
C PRO A 599 -23.93 17.44 -33.28
N LYS A 600 -24.91 16.56 -33.54
CA LYS A 600 -24.71 15.25 -34.15
C LYS A 600 -24.25 15.38 -35.61
N ALA A 601 -23.65 14.29 -36.11
CA ALA A 601 -23.39 13.90 -37.51
C ALA A 601 -21.97 14.22 -38.03
N ALA A 602 -21.31 13.39 -38.85
CA ALA A 602 -21.60 12.05 -39.36
C ALA A 602 -20.26 11.32 -39.56
N SER A 603 -20.24 10.03 -39.22
CA SER A 603 -19.12 9.12 -39.44
C SER A 603 -18.96 8.81 -40.94
N VAL A 604 -17.75 8.95 -41.47
CA VAL A 604 -17.37 8.26 -42.72
C VAL A 604 -17.05 6.81 -42.38
N LYS A 605 -17.89 5.90 -42.86
CA LYS A 605 -17.77 4.45 -42.65
C LYS A 605 -16.55 3.91 -43.40
N ARG A 606 -15.44 3.67 -42.71
CA ARG A 606 -14.65 2.44 -42.97
C ARG A 606 -15.22 1.37 -42.05
N ARG A 607 -15.42 0.16 -42.57
CA ARG A 607 -15.94 -0.97 -41.78
C ARG A 607 -14.91 -1.29 -40.69
N LEU A 608 -15.22 -0.95 -39.45
CA LEU A 608 -14.39 -1.17 -38.28
C LEU A 608 -14.64 -2.59 -37.78
N ASP A 609 -13.95 -3.58 -38.32
CA ASP A 609 -13.90 -4.90 -37.69
C ASP A 609 -12.77 -4.93 -36.64
N ARG A 610 -13.08 -5.49 -35.46
CA ARG A 610 -12.15 -5.58 -34.33
C ARG A 610 -10.83 -6.27 -34.70
N LYS A 611 -10.87 -7.21 -35.64
CA LYS A 611 -9.70 -7.96 -36.11
C LYS A 611 -8.74 -7.06 -36.87
N SER A 612 -9.23 -6.21 -37.79
CA SER A 612 -8.39 -5.22 -38.48
C SER A 612 -7.81 -4.16 -37.53
N LEU A 613 -8.57 -3.70 -36.54
CA LEU A 613 -8.05 -2.75 -35.54
C LEU A 613 -6.96 -3.37 -34.66
N LEU A 614 -7.11 -4.63 -34.26
CA LEU A 614 -6.06 -5.35 -33.52
C LEU A 614 -4.80 -5.56 -34.37
N LEU A 615 -4.95 -5.89 -35.67
CA LEU A 615 -3.83 -6.03 -36.58
C LEU A 615 -3.07 -4.71 -36.76
N GLU A 616 -3.78 -3.59 -36.86
CA GLU A 616 -3.16 -2.27 -36.94
C GLU A 616 -2.48 -1.88 -35.61
N MET A 617 -3.08 -2.24 -34.46
CA MET A 617 -2.41 -2.09 -33.16
C MET A 617 -1.14 -2.91 -33.03
N ASP A 618 -1.12 -4.15 -33.50
CA ASP A 618 0.10 -4.96 -33.44
C ASP A 618 1.20 -4.37 -34.33
N ARG A 619 0.86 -3.73 -35.46
CA ARG A 619 1.81 -2.95 -36.28
C ARG A 619 2.34 -1.72 -35.54
N LEU A 620 1.48 -0.94 -34.90
CA LEU A 620 1.89 0.24 -34.13
C LEU A 620 2.75 -0.13 -32.91
N VAL A 621 2.45 -1.24 -32.22
CA VAL A 621 3.28 -1.78 -31.14
C VAL A 621 4.67 -2.15 -31.67
N GLY A 622 4.75 -2.79 -32.84
CA GLY A 622 6.04 -3.11 -33.46
C GLY A 622 6.86 -1.87 -33.78
N ARG A 623 6.22 -0.84 -34.35
CA ARG A 623 6.82 0.46 -34.67
C ARG A 623 7.30 1.23 -33.43
N ALA A 624 6.48 1.34 -32.39
CA ALA A 624 6.86 1.97 -31.14
C ALA A 624 8.04 1.26 -30.45
N ARG A 625 8.10 -0.08 -30.50
CA ARG A 625 9.25 -0.85 -30.01
C ARG A 625 10.51 -0.62 -30.85
N ALA A 626 10.37 -0.58 -32.18
CA ALA A 626 11.50 -0.29 -33.07
C ALA A 626 12.07 1.11 -32.79
N LEU A 627 11.19 2.09 -32.53
CA LEU A 627 11.58 3.43 -32.10
C LEU A 627 12.38 3.41 -30.80
N SER A 628 11.85 2.76 -29.76
CA SER A 628 12.50 2.58 -28.44
C SER A 628 13.90 1.94 -28.54
N VAL A 629 14.07 0.97 -29.43
CA VAL A 629 15.38 0.33 -29.71
C VAL A 629 16.31 1.24 -30.51
N SER A 630 15.81 1.89 -31.56
CA SER A 630 16.59 2.79 -32.41
C SER A 630 17.03 4.08 -31.72
N SER A 631 16.36 4.45 -30.63
CA SER A 631 16.70 5.60 -29.77
C SER A 631 17.66 5.24 -28.63
N GLU A 632 18.21 4.01 -28.60
CA GLU A 632 19.18 3.56 -27.59
C GLU A 632 18.70 3.77 -26.14
N ARG A 633 17.41 3.57 -25.87
CA ARG A 633 16.77 3.84 -24.56
C ARG A 633 17.57 3.36 -23.33
N PRO A 634 18.17 2.15 -23.31
CA PRO A 634 18.97 1.71 -22.17
C PRO A 634 20.20 2.61 -21.90
N LEU A 635 20.83 3.13 -22.94
CA LEU A 635 21.96 4.05 -22.81
C LEU A 635 21.51 5.44 -22.33
N LEU A 636 20.32 5.90 -22.76
CA LEU A 636 19.70 7.13 -22.23
C LEU A 636 19.36 7.00 -20.74
N GLU A 637 18.82 5.85 -20.32
CA GLU A 637 18.51 5.58 -18.91
C GLU A 637 19.77 5.50 -18.04
N GLU A 638 20.84 4.87 -18.54
CA GLU A 638 22.16 4.86 -17.89
C GLU A 638 22.71 6.29 -17.76
N LYS A 639 22.63 7.08 -18.82
CA LYS A 639 23.09 8.48 -18.82
C LYS A 639 22.26 9.36 -17.90
N ARG A 640 20.94 9.17 -17.82
CA ARG A 640 20.05 9.84 -16.86
C ARG A 640 20.49 9.54 -15.42
N ASN A 641 20.74 8.28 -15.10
CA ASN A 641 21.13 7.87 -13.75
C ASN A 641 22.51 8.44 -13.37
N GLN A 642 23.45 8.48 -14.32
CA GLN A 642 24.75 9.13 -14.14
C GLN A 642 24.58 10.63 -13.84
N LEU A 643 23.82 11.35 -14.68
CA LEU A 643 23.57 12.78 -14.51
C LEU A 643 22.78 13.09 -13.23
N LEU A 644 21.86 12.21 -12.81
CA LEU A 644 21.15 12.31 -11.53
C LEU A 644 22.10 12.18 -10.34
N SER A 645 23.07 11.26 -10.41
CA SER A 645 24.10 11.14 -9.38
C SER A 645 25.00 12.37 -9.35
N GLU A 646 25.31 12.97 -10.50
CA GLU A 646 26.10 14.20 -10.59
C GLU A 646 25.34 15.42 -10.02
N THR A 647 24.02 15.51 -10.23
CA THR A 647 23.18 16.59 -9.64
C THR A 647 23.07 16.52 -8.12
N GLN A 648 23.29 15.34 -7.54
CA GLN A 648 23.30 15.12 -6.10
C GLN A 648 24.69 15.28 -5.47
N ALA A 649 25.73 15.54 -6.27
CA ALA A 649 27.10 15.70 -5.78
C ALA A 649 27.25 16.97 -4.93
N PRO A 650 27.88 16.91 -3.73
CA PRO A 650 27.99 18.05 -2.82
C PRO A 650 28.70 19.28 -3.40
N ASN A 651 29.58 19.07 -4.38
CA ASN A 651 30.45 20.07 -5.00
C ASN A 651 29.96 20.58 -6.36
N LEU A 652 28.80 20.11 -6.86
CA LEU A 652 28.31 20.56 -8.17
C LEU A 652 28.01 22.06 -8.18
N TRP A 653 27.53 22.58 -7.06
CA TRP A 653 27.11 23.98 -6.91
C TRP A 653 28.27 24.96 -6.72
N ASP A 654 29.50 24.46 -6.59
CA ASP A 654 30.72 25.29 -6.50
C ASP A 654 31.06 25.97 -7.84
N ASP A 655 30.57 25.42 -8.96
CA ASP A 655 30.71 25.99 -10.31
C ASP A 655 29.32 26.15 -10.97
N PRO A 656 28.76 27.37 -10.99
CA PRO A 656 27.45 27.65 -11.57
C PRO A 656 27.32 27.28 -13.06
N ALA A 657 28.40 27.37 -13.83
CA ALA A 657 28.38 27.04 -15.26
C ALA A 657 28.29 25.52 -15.46
N ARG A 658 29.03 24.76 -14.64
CA ARG A 658 28.97 23.30 -14.61
C ARG A 658 27.61 22.80 -14.11
N ALA A 659 27.07 23.38 -13.04
CA ALA A 659 25.73 23.03 -12.53
C ALA A 659 24.65 23.27 -13.60
N ALA A 660 24.68 24.41 -14.29
CA ALA A 660 23.75 24.72 -15.37
C ALA A 660 23.90 23.79 -16.58
N ALA A 661 25.12 23.35 -16.91
CA ALA A 661 25.35 22.38 -17.98
C ALA A 661 24.83 20.98 -17.61
N THR A 662 25.11 20.49 -16.40
CA THR A 662 24.66 19.18 -15.91
C THR A 662 23.13 19.11 -15.79
N LEU A 663 22.49 20.16 -15.24
CA LEU A 663 21.03 20.22 -15.14
C LEU A 663 20.35 20.28 -16.51
N ARG A 664 20.93 20.99 -17.49
CA ARG A 664 20.43 21.01 -18.87
C ARG A 664 20.54 19.62 -19.51
N ALA A 665 21.70 18.99 -19.42
CA ALA A 665 21.91 17.64 -19.95
C ALA A 665 20.93 16.64 -19.31
N PHE A 666 20.70 16.73 -18.01
CA PHE A 666 19.74 15.88 -17.30
C PHE A 666 18.32 16.05 -17.84
N ARG A 667 17.83 17.29 -17.93
CA ARG A 667 16.48 17.60 -18.45
C ARG A 667 16.29 17.14 -19.90
N THR A 668 17.32 17.28 -20.75
CA THR A 668 17.26 16.82 -22.14
C THR A 668 17.07 15.31 -22.22
N ILE A 669 17.85 14.54 -21.46
CA ILE A 669 17.77 13.07 -21.44
C ILE A 669 16.44 12.61 -20.84
N GLU A 670 16.01 13.23 -19.74
CA GLU A 670 14.73 12.93 -19.09
C GLU A 670 13.54 13.18 -20.04
N ALA A 671 13.57 14.28 -20.78
CA ALA A 671 12.54 14.61 -21.76
C ALA A 671 12.47 13.59 -22.92
N GLN A 672 13.61 13.12 -23.42
CA GLN A 672 13.67 12.08 -24.46
C GLN A 672 13.05 10.75 -23.97
N ILE A 673 13.37 10.34 -22.74
CA ILE A 673 12.81 9.12 -22.13
C ILE A 673 11.30 9.26 -21.96
N ASN A 674 10.83 10.41 -21.45
CA ASN A 674 9.41 10.67 -21.24
C ASN A 674 8.58 10.62 -22.55
N GLU A 675 9.13 11.08 -23.67
CA GLU A 675 8.44 10.99 -24.97
C GLU A 675 8.32 9.53 -25.46
N LEU A 676 9.37 8.72 -25.30
CA LEU A 676 9.33 7.28 -25.63
C LEU A 676 8.31 6.55 -24.75
N GLU A 677 8.30 6.85 -23.45
CA GLU A 677 7.33 6.29 -22.50
C GLU A 677 5.89 6.69 -22.84
N ARG A 678 5.66 7.94 -23.24
CA ARG A 678 4.35 8.42 -23.65
C ARG A 678 3.81 7.62 -24.83
N VAL A 679 4.62 7.42 -25.88
CA VAL A 679 4.22 6.64 -27.06
C VAL A 679 3.91 5.19 -26.67
N GLU A 680 4.73 4.56 -25.83
CA GLU A 680 4.51 3.19 -25.35
C GLU A 680 3.22 3.08 -24.52
N GLN A 681 2.95 4.04 -23.64
CA GLN A 681 1.74 4.10 -22.82
C GLN A 681 0.50 4.31 -23.70
N ALA A 682 0.55 5.23 -24.65
CA ALA A 682 -0.55 5.51 -25.57
C ALA A 682 -0.92 4.28 -26.42
N VAL A 683 0.08 3.58 -26.95
CA VAL A 683 -0.10 2.32 -27.68
C VAL A 683 -0.69 1.23 -26.78
N THR A 684 -0.19 1.10 -25.55
CA THR A 684 -0.69 0.10 -24.58
C THR A 684 -2.15 0.35 -24.22
N PHE A 685 -2.50 1.63 -23.98
CA PHE A 685 -3.84 2.06 -23.66
C PHE A 685 -4.81 1.83 -24.83
N ALA A 686 -4.46 2.25 -26.05
CA ALA A 686 -5.30 2.03 -27.22
C ALA A 686 -5.51 0.54 -27.51
N ARG A 687 -4.47 -0.29 -27.37
CA ARG A 687 -4.57 -1.74 -27.53
C ARG A 687 -5.52 -2.36 -26.50
N ARG A 688 -5.49 -1.88 -25.25
CA ARG A 688 -6.43 -2.31 -24.20
C ARG A 688 -7.87 -1.94 -24.56
N LEU A 689 -8.12 -0.70 -24.99
CA LEU A 689 -9.45 -0.26 -25.40
C LEU A 689 -10.03 -1.09 -26.56
N VAL A 690 -9.22 -1.44 -27.57
CA VAL A 690 -9.65 -2.31 -28.68
C VAL A 690 -9.96 -3.74 -28.17
N ARG A 691 -9.23 -4.24 -27.18
CA ARG A 691 -9.49 -5.56 -26.56
C ARG A 691 -10.74 -5.55 -25.68
N GLU A 692 -11.01 -4.48 -24.97
CA GLU A 692 -12.12 -4.41 -24.01
C GLU A 692 -13.44 -3.92 -24.64
N ALA A 693 -13.42 -3.42 -25.87
CA ALA A 693 -14.62 -2.99 -26.60
C ALA A 693 -15.61 -4.15 -26.81
N LYS A 694 -16.80 -4.05 -26.20
CA LYS A 694 -17.88 -5.05 -26.26
C LYS A 694 -19.02 -4.65 -27.20
N ASN A 695 -19.09 -3.39 -27.62
CA ASN A 695 -20.17 -2.86 -28.47
C ASN A 695 -19.64 -1.90 -29.56
N GLU A 696 -20.49 -1.61 -30.55
CA GLU A 696 -20.13 -0.81 -31.74
C GLU A 696 -19.73 0.64 -31.39
N VAL A 697 -20.32 1.22 -30.34
CA VAL A 697 -19.97 2.56 -29.84
C VAL A 697 -18.56 2.57 -29.25
N GLN A 698 -18.22 1.59 -28.42
CA GLN A 698 -16.88 1.41 -27.86
C GLN A 698 -15.86 1.11 -28.94
N LEU A 699 -16.22 0.33 -29.96
CA LEU A 699 -15.33 0.01 -31.08
C LEU A 699 -15.03 1.24 -31.94
N THR A 700 -16.01 2.12 -32.13
CA THR A 700 -15.84 3.41 -32.83
C THR A 700 -14.95 4.35 -32.04
N SER A 701 -15.12 4.40 -30.71
CA SER A 701 -14.25 5.17 -29.82
C SER A 701 -12.81 4.64 -29.85
N ALA A 702 -12.63 3.32 -29.78
CA ALA A 702 -11.34 2.67 -29.86
C ALA A 702 -10.67 2.92 -31.22
N ALA A 703 -11.41 2.88 -32.32
CA ALA A 703 -10.88 3.19 -33.65
C ALA A 703 -10.35 4.62 -33.78
N LYS A 704 -11.04 5.59 -33.16
CA LYS A 704 -10.56 6.98 -33.10
C LYS A 704 -9.24 7.07 -32.33
N GLN A 705 -9.13 6.35 -31.21
CA GLN A 705 -7.90 6.30 -30.41
C GLN A 705 -6.76 5.62 -31.17
N VAL A 706 -7.05 4.56 -31.91
CA VAL A 706 -6.08 3.87 -32.79
C VAL A 706 -5.48 4.84 -33.82
N GLU A 707 -6.31 5.66 -34.44
CA GLU A 707 -5.86 6.65 -35.43
C GLU A 707 -5.02 7.77 -34.80
N GLU A 708 -5.35 8.17 -33.57
CA GLU A 708 -4.59 9.15 -32.79
C GLU A 708 -3.20 8.63 -32.42
N VAL A 709 -3.14 7.40 -31.90
CA VAL A 709 -1.86 6.73 -31.59
C VAL A 709 -1.02 6.49 -32.86
N ALA A 710 -1.65 6.16 -34.00
CA ALA A 710 -0.93 6.02 -35.27
C ALA A 710 -0.21 7.30 -35.67
N ARG A 711 -0.85 8.46 -35.46
CA ARG A 711 -0.25 9.77 -35.69
C ARG A 711 0.89 10.05 -34.71
N GLU A 712 0.72 9.77 -33.42
CA GLU A 712 1.77 9.96 -32.41
C GLU A 712 3.02 9.11 -32.70
N VAL A 713 2.85 7.84 -33.06
CA VAL A 713 3.97 6.94 -33.42
C VAL A 713 4.70 7.45 -34.67
N GLN A 714 3.98 7.81 -35.73
CA GLN A 714 4.56 8.33 -36.96
C GLN A 714 5.34 9.63 -36.72
N MET A 715 4.77 10.50 -35.89
CA MET A 715 5.36 11.78 -35.53
C MET A 715 6.69 11.59 -34.77
N SER A 716 6.71 10.65 -33.83
CA SER A 716 7.90 10.35 -33.01
C SER A 716 8.99 9.65 -33.82
N GLU A 717 8.63 8.76 -34.74
CA GLU A 717 9.57 8.16 -35.70
C GLU A 717 10.23 9.21 -36.60
N ALA A 718 9.45 10.17 -37.07
CA ALA A 718 9.96 11.19 -37.97
C ALA A 718 10.86 12.22 -37.27
N LEU A 719 10.57 12.56 -36.00
CA LEU A 719 11.52 13.32 -35.17
C LEU A 719 12.85 12.58 -34.99
N HIS A 720 12.76 11.28 -34.67
CA HIS A 720 13.94 10.46 -34.42
C HIS A 720 14.79 10.35 -35.70
N ALA A 721 14.16 10.15 -36.85
CA ALA A 721 14.82 10.12 -38.15
C ALA A 721 15.46 11.47 -38.55
N ALA A 722 14.88 12.60 -38.11
CA ALA A 722 15.41 13.94 -38.36
C ALA A 722 16.60 14.32 -37.45
N GLY A 723 16.99 13.48 -36.48
CA GLY A 723 18.08 13.77 -35.53
C GLY A 723 17.78 14.92 -34.54
N ALA A 724 16.53 15.36 -34.46
CA ALA A 724 16.10 16.53 -33.70
C ALA A 724 16.08 16.31 -32.17
N THR A 725 16.39 15.11 -31.69
CA THR A 725 16.31 14.78 -30.25
C THR A 725 17.47 15.34 -29.44
N ALA A 726 18.68 15.50 -30.03
CA ALA A 726 19.88 15.83 -29.26
C ALA A 726 20.06 17.34 -28.95
N ASN A 727 19.60 18.25 -29.83
CA ASN A 727 19.94 19.68 -29.74
C ASN A 727 18.74 20.65 -29.94
N ASP A 728 17.50 20.16 -30.10
CA ASP A 728 16.31 20.99 -30.40
C ASP A 728 15.25 20.88 -29.29
N VAL A 729 15.59 21.39 -28.11
CA VAL A 729 14.72 21.32 -26.92
C VAL A 729 13.81 22.55 -26.78
N GLU A 730 14.02 23.59 -27.60
CA GLU A 730 13.31 24.85 -27.45
C GLU A 730 12.98 25.46 -28.82
N ALA A 731 11.78 26.02 -28.94
CA ALA A 731 11.30 26.77 -30.10
C ALA A 731 10.75 28.12 -29.65
N LEU A 732 11.09 29.17 -30.40
CA LEU A 732 10.48 30.49 -30.27
C LEU A 732 9.55 30.71 -31.46
N VAL A 733 8.25 30.79 -31.21
CA VAL A 733 7.21 31.07 -32.22
C VAL A 733 6.92 32.56 -32.21
N ASP A 734 7.42 33.28 -33.21
CA ASP A 734 7.20 34.70 -33.46
C ASP A 734 5.94 34.89 -34.31
N ILE A 735 4.89 35.46 -33.74
CA ILE A 735 3.61 35.73 -34.40
C ILE A 735 3.47 37.24 -34.56
N CYS A 736 3.47 37.71 -35.81
CA CYS A 736 3.48 39.12 -36.15
C CYS A 736 2.30 39.48 -37.06
N ALA A 737 1.62 40.59 -36.77
CA ALA A 737 0.60 41.14 -37.66
C ALA A 737 1.24 41.53 -39.00
N SER A 738 0.46 41.39 -40.08
CA SER A 738 0.86 41.90 -41.41
C SER A 738 0.62 43.41 -41.56
N ASP A 739 -0.43 43.94 -40.93
CA ASP A 739 -0.88 45.34 -40.98
C ASP A 739 -1.26 45.82 -39.56
N SER A 740 -1.15 47.11 -39.25
CA SER A 740 -1.33 47.71 -37.90
C SER A 740 -2.77 48.04 -37.50
N ALA A 741 -3.72 47.13 -37.75
CA ALA A 741 -5.13 47.31 -37.36
C ALA A 741 -5.47 46.53 -36.07
N GLU A 742 -6.19 47.15 -35.11
CA GLU A 742 -6.65 46.54 -33.83
C GLU A 742 -7.38 45.19 -34.02
N ALA A 743 -8.02 44.98 -35.16
CA ALA A 743 -8.67 43.70 -35.47
C ALA A 743 -7.67 42.53 -35.60
N GLN A 744 -6.37 42.76 -35.81
CA GLN A 744 -5.36 41.70 -35.93
C GLN A 744 -4.90 41.16 -34.56
N ASP A 745 -5.06 41.91 -33.48
CA ASP A 745 -4.59 41.52 -32.15
C ASP A 745 -5.34 40.29 -31.63
N ALA A 746 -6.66 40.26 -31.84
CA ALA A 746 -7.49 39.09 -31.53
C ALA A 746 -7.05 37.85 -32.33
N TRP A 747 -6.60 38.03 -33.58
CA TRP A 747 -6.14 36.92 -34.40
C TRP A 747 -4.76 36.40 -33.95
N ILE A 748 -3.85 37.31 -33.57
CA ILE A 748 -2.56 36.96 -32.98
C ILE A 748 -2.77 36.19 -31.66
N GLN A 749 -3.69 36.64 -30.81
CA GLN A 749 -4.02 35.99 -29.55
C GLN A 749 -4.61 34.58 -29.76
N GLU A 750 -5.49 34.40 -30.74
CA GLU A 750 -6.04 33.08 -31.10
C GLU A 750 -4.93 32.13 -31.59
N LEU A 751 -4.00 32.59 -32.42
CA LEU A 751 -2.86 31.80 -32.86
C LEU A 751 -1.91 31.47 -31.70
N ALA A 752 -1.61 32.42 -30.82
CA ALA A 752 -0.81 32.16 -29.63
C ALA A 752 -1.47 31.10 -28.73
N THR A 753 -2.78 31.17 -28.54
CA THR A 753 -3.57 30.19 -27.79
C THR A 753 -3.53 28.81 -28.44
N MET A 754 -3.56 28.74 -29.78
CA MET A 754 -3.42 27.49 -30.53
C MET A 754 -2.07 26.81 -30.25
N TYR A 755 -0.97 27.55 -30.28
CA TYR A 755 0.37 27.00 -29.98
C TYR A 755 0.55 26.61 -28.51
N LEU A 756 0.03 27.43 -27.58
CA LEU A 756 0.02 27.09 -26.15
C LEU A 756 -0.81 25.83 -25.86
N GLY A 757 -1.98 25.69 -26.49
CA GLY A 757 -2.83 24.50 -26.34
C GLY A 757 -2.17 23.23 -26.90
N TRP A 758 -1.41 23.34 -27.99
CA TRP A 758 -0.64 22.21 -28.53
C TRP A 758 0.49 21.79 -27.58
N ALA A 759 1.26 22.75 -27.05
CA ALA A 759 2.32 22.47 -26.09
C ALA A 759 1.76 21.83 -24.80
N GLN A 760 0.65 22.35 -24.27
CA GLN A 760 -0.02 21.81 -23.08
C GLN A 760 -0.46 20.35 -23.27
N LYS A 761 -1.03 20.00 -24.43
CA LYS A 761 -1.43 18.60 -24.73
C LYS A 761 -0.25 17.64 -24.75
N ARG A 762 0.95 18.15 -25.06
CA ARG A 762 2.19 17.37 -25.09
C ARG A 762 2.97 17.42 -23.78
N GLY A 763 2.48 18.16 -22.77
CA GLY A 763 3.19 18.35 -21.50
C GLY A 763 4.45 19.22 -21.61
N TYR A 764 4.56 20.03 -22.67
CA TYR A 764 5.70 20.92 -22.88
C TYR A 764 5.52 22.21 -22.07
N GLU A 765 6.63 22.78 -21.62
CA GLU A 765 6.61 24.09 -20.98
C GLU A 765 6.42 25.15 -22.06
N ALA A 766 5.39 26.00 -21.93
CA ALA A 766 5.11 27.02 -22.93
C ALA A 766 4.66 28.35 -22.32
N MET A 767 5.29 29.43 -22.75
CA MET A 767 4.98 30.77 -22.27
C MET A 767 5.22 31.86 -23.30
N LEU A 768 4.36 32.88 -23.32
CA LEU A 768 4.67 34.17 -23.94
C LEU A 768 5.86 34.81 -23.19
N VAL A 769 6.90 35.15 -23.94
CA VAL A 769 8.18 35.69 -23.41
C VAL A 769 8.45 37.12 -23.85
N ALA A 770 7.90 37.55 -24.98
CA ALA A 770 8.07 38.90 -25.49
C ALA A 770 6.87 39.36 -26.33
N GLU A 771 6.68 40.66 -26.44
CA GLU A 771 5.70 41.28 -27.33
C GLU A 771 6.25 42.57 -27.97
N ALA A 772 5.57 43.08 -28.99
CA ALA A 772 5.79 44.42 -29.52
C ALA A 772 4.46 45.03 -30.00
N GLU A 773 4.31 46.35 -29.90
CA GLU A 773 3.08 47.04 -30.29
C GLU A 773 3.00 47.36 -31.79
N HIS A 774 4.14 47.68 -32.44
CA HIS A 774 4.16 48.22 -33.80
C HIS A 774 5.23 47.56 -34.69
N PRO A 775 4.86 46.62 -35.59
CA PRO A 775 3.56 45.96 -35.69
C PRO A 775 3.31 45.03 -34.49
N ALA A 776 2.03 44.80 -34.17
CA ALA A 776 1.62 43.92 -33.08
C ALA A 776 2.25 42.53 -33.23
N ARG A 777 2.95 42.09 -32.17
CA ARG A 777 3.76 40.88 -32.18
C ARG A 777 3.71 40.20 -30.83
N VAL A 778 3.71 38.87 -30.84
CA VAL A 778 3.91 38.06 -29.64
C VAL A 778 4.87 36.91 -29.92
N VAL A 779 5.76 36.64 -28.98
CA VAL A 779 6.72 35.54 -29.05
C VAL A 779 6.36 34.51 -28.00
N VAL A 780 6.05 33.29 -28.45
CA VAL A 780 5.76 32.13 -27.60
C VAL A 780 7.01 31.27 -27.52
N ARG A 781 7.57 31.09 -26.32
CA ARG A 781 8.59 30.07 -26.05
C ARG A 781 7.91 28.74 -25.76
N ILE A 782 8.36 27.67 -26.42
CA ILE A 782 7.94 26.30 -26.17
C ILE A 782 9.19 25.46 -25.94
N ALA A 783 9.36 24.95 -24.72
CA ALA A 783 10.43 24.06 -24.33
C ALA A 783 9.92 22.62 -24.18
N GLY A 784 10.45 21.75 -25.04
CA GLY A 784 10.10 20.35 -25.12
C GLY A 784 10.94 19.63 -26.17
N PRO A 785 11.11 18.32 -26.06
CA PRO A 785 11.95 17.54 -26.97
C PRO A 785 11.45 17.64 -28.42
N GLY A 786 12.30 18.11 -29.33
CA GLY A 786 11.98 18.26 -30.75
C GLY A 786 11.00 19.40 -31.07
N ALA A 787 10.73 20.31 -30.11
CA ALA A 787 9.74 21.38 -30.27
C ALA A 787 9.98 22.23 -31.54
N TYR A 788 11.23 22.57 -31.85
CA TYR A 788 11.58 23.30 -33.07
C TYR A 788 11.28 22.46 -34.32
N GLY A 789 11.68 21.19 -34.34
CA GLY A 789 11.43 20.29 -35.48
C GLY A 789 9.95 20.11 -35.80
N PHE A 790 9.09 20.05 -34.77
CA PHE A 790 7.64 19.99 -34.95
C PHE A 790 7.05 21.26 -35.53
N LEU A 791 7.47 22.41 -35.01
CA LEU A 791 6.85 23.69 -35.33
C LEU A 791 7.51 24.38 -36.53
N ALA A 792 8.67 23.93 -37.01
CA ALA A 792 9.35 24.51 -38.16
C ALA A 792 8.44 24.60 -39.41
N GLY A 793 7.55 23.61 -39.58
CA GLY A 793 6.55 23.61 -40.66
C GLY A 793 5.46 24.66 -40.53
N GLU A 794 5.29 25.28 -39.37
CA GLU A 794 4.29 26.33 -39.13
C GLU A 794 4.77 27.72 -39.56
N ALA A 795 6.03 27.85 -39.99
CA ALA A 795 6.54 29.10 -40.52
C ALA A 795 5.83 29.47 -41.84
N GLY A 796 5.22 30.66 -41.89
CA GLY A 796 4.52 31.21 -43.05
C GLY A 796 3.31 32.08 -42.69
N LEU A 797 2.50 32.42 -43.69
CA LEU A 797 1.31 33.25 -43.51
C LEU A 797 0.10 32.43 -43.05
N HIS A 798 -0.50 32.82 -41.91
CA HIS A 798 -1.75 32.28 -41.39
C HIS A 798 -2.89 33.26 -41.68
N ARG A 799 -3.86 32.81 -42.49
CA ARG A 799 -4.98 33.64 -42.96
C ARG A 799 -6.31 33.19 -42.35
N ARG A 800 -7.01 34.10 -41.68
CA ARG A 800 -8.39 33.91 -41.22
C ARG A 800 -9.36 34.57 -42.20
N ILE A 801 -10.35 33.80 -42.63
CA ILE A 801 -11.36 34.17 -43.63
C ILE A 801 -12.73 33.99 -42.99
N GLU A 802 -13.40 35.09 -42.69
CA GLU A 802 -14.74 35.13 -42.09
C GLU A 802 -15.59 36.15 -42.86
N GLU A 803 -16.51 35.66 -43.70
CA GLU A 803 -17.34 36.48 -44.59
C GLU A 803 -16.51 37.51 -45.41
N GLU A 804 -16.64 38.81 -45.13
CA GLU A 804 -15.89 39.90 -45.79
C GLU A 804 -14.60 40.31 -45.07
N LYS A 805 -14.34 39.79 -43.86
CA LYS A 805 -13.14 40.13 -43.06
C LYS A 805 -12.01 39.14 -43.34
N ARG A 806 -10.83 39.68 -43.66
CA ARG A 806 -9.60 38.92 -43.92
C ARG A 806 -8.51 39.37 -42.96
N GLN A 807 -8.17 38.52 -41.99
CA GLN A 807 -7.06 38.74 -41.06
C GLN A 807 -5.84 37.91 -41.46
N ARG A 808 -4.65 38.42 -41.20
CA ARG A 808 -3.37 37.92 -41.73
C ARG A 808 -2.28 38.12 -40.68
N ALA A 809 -1.69 37.01 -40.23
CA ALA A 809 -0.55 37.00 -39.33
C ALA A 809 0.58 36.15 -39.92
N TYR A 810 1.81 36.63 -39.79
CA TYR A 810 3.00 35.86 -40.13
C TYR A 810 3.48 35.12 -38.88
N VAL A 811 3.68 33.82 -39.02
CA VAL A 811 4.29 32.98 -38.00
C VAL A 811 5.71 32.65 -38.47
N ARG A 812 6.68 32.80 -37.57
CA ARG A 812 8.05 32.32 -37.75
C ARG A 812 8.41 31.45 -36.57
N VAL A 813 9.26 30.47 -36.80
CA VAL A 813 9.73 29.55 -35.76
C VAL A 813 11.25 29.59 -35.75
N HIS A 814 11.81 29.96 -34.60
CA HIS A 814 13.25 30.05 -34.38
C HIS A 814 13.67 28.98 -33.39
N ARG A 815 14.89 28.46 -33.55
CA ARG A 815 15.49 27.50 -32.62
C ARG A 815 15.86 28.21 -31.31
N GLY A 816 15.50 27.63 -30.17
CA GLY A 816 15.92 28.06 -28.83
C GLY A 816 17.22 27.37 -28.37
N GLY A 817 17.80 27.80 -27.24
CA GLY A 817 19.08 27.30 -26.71
C GLY A 817 20.10 28.40 -26.36
N SER A 818 21.23 28.02 -25.73
CA SER A 818 22.28 28.95 -25.22
C SER A 818 22.64 30.04 -26.25
N PRO A 819 22.90 31.29 -25.80
CA PRO A 819 23.34 32.36 -26.70
C PRO A 819 24.57 31.85 -27.46
N GLY A 820 24.44 31.68 -28.78
CA GLY A 820 25.62 31.63 -29.63
C GLY A 820 26.39 32.92 -29.39
N THR A 821 27.72 32.89 -29.51
CA THR A 821 28.54 34.09 -29.59
C THR A 821 27.88 35.04 -30.58
N LEU A 822 27.24 36.10 -30.07
CA LEU A 822 26.61 37.19 -30.82
C LEU A 822 27.66 38.01 -31.62
N GLU A 823 28.87 37.48 -31.79
CA GLU A 823 30.04 38.16 -32.37
C GLU A 823 29.98 38.21 -33.90
N ASP A 824 29.14 37.40 -34.56
CA ASP A 824 29.03 37.36 -36.03
C ASP A 824 27.86 38.19 -36.62
N LEU A 825 27.06 38.87 -35.78
CA LEU A 825 25.92 39.66 -36.25
C LEU A 825 26.17 41.16 -36.01
N ALA A 826 26.10 41.98 -37.06
CA ALA A 826 26.24 43.44 -37.00
C ALA A 826 24.99 44.12 -36.35
N LEU A 827 24.60 43.66 -35.16
CA LEU A 827 23.43 44.13 -34.41
C LEU A 827 23.86 45.13 -33.34
N ALA A 828 23.19 46.28 -33.28
CA ALA A 828 23.25 47.17 -32.13
C ALA A 828 22.08 46.87 -31.19
N ILE A 829 22.37 46.51 -29.95
CA ILE A 829 21.38 46.05 -28.96
C ILE A 829 21.40 46.99 -27.75
N GLU A 830 20.28 47.62 -27.45
CA GLU A 830 20.09 48.47 -26.27
C GLU A 830 18.95 47.93 -25.40
N GLY A 831 19.19 47.75 -24.11
CA GLY A 831 18.19 47.26 -23.15
C GLY A 831 18.01 48.22 -21.99
N ARG A 832 16.76 48.49 -21.58
CA ARG A 832 16.44 49.30 -20.41
C ARG A 832 15.32 48.69 -19.57
N PRO A 833 15.38 48.84 -18.23
CA PRO A 833 14.26 48.48 -17.38
C PRO A 833 13.15 49.53 -17.52
N VAL A 834 11.89 49.08 -17.58
CA VAL A 834 10.71 49.94 -17.62
C VAL A 834 9.87 49.78 -16.36
N ARG A 835 9.08 50.80 -16.01
CA ARG A 835 8.13 50.69 -14.89
C ARG A 835 7.13 49.59 -15.21
N GLN A 836 6.85 48.74 -14.23
CA GLN A 836 5.93 47.63 -14.44
C GLN A 836 4.55 48.14 -14.91
N HIS A 837 4.14 47.69 -16.09
CA HIS A 837 2.81 47.96 -16.66
C HIS A 837 2.25 46.69 -17.33
N GLU A 838 0.97 46.71 -17.66
CA GLU A 838 0.32 45.68 -18.48
C GLU A 838 0.64 45.94 -19.95
N GLY A 839 0.95 44.87 -20.68
CA GLY A 839 1.24 44.86 -22.11
C GLY A 839 0.03 44.54 -22.97
N THR A 840 0.20 44.48 -24.29
CA THR A 840 -0.88 44.14 -25.24
C THR A 840 -1.31 42.67 -25.11
N PHE A 841 -0.36 41.76 -24.90
CA PHE A 841 -0.55 40.32 -24.76
C PHE A 841 0.03 39.76 -23.45
N LEU A 842 0.98 40.49 -22.83
CA LEU A 842 1.64 40.13 -21.58
C LEU A 842 1.02 40.85 -20.37
N GLU A 843 0.72 40.10 -19.31
CA GLU A 843 0.16 40.66 -18.06
C GLU A 843 1.14 41.56 -17.29
N ARG A 844 2.46 41.40 -17.52
CA ARG A 844 3.50 42.16 -16.82
C ARG A 844 4.68 42.41 -17.73
N VAL A 845 4.96 43.67 -18.02
CA VAL A 845 6.14 44.13 -18.75
C VAL A 845 7.08 44.86 -17.79
N ARG A 846 8.37 44.52 -17.80
CA ARG A 846 9.41 45.09 -16.92
C ARG A 846 10.70 45.45 -17.64
N THR A 847 10.94 44.86 -18.79
CA THR A 847 12.14 45.08 -19.59
C THR A 847 11.77 45.43 -21.02
N GLU A 848 12.54 46.33 -21.62
CA GLU A 848 12.41 46.73 -23.02
C GLU A 848 13.80 46.62 -23.67
N VAL A 849 13.86 45.98 -24.83
CA VAL A 849 15.06 45.81 -25.62
C VAL A 849 14.81 46.27 -27.05
N THR A 850 15.67 47.14 -27.56
CA THR A 850 15.68 47.58 -28.95
C THR A 850 16.89 47.01 -29.65
N VAL A 851 16.67 46.30 -30.76
CA VAL A 851 17.71 45.73 -31.62
C VAL A 851 17.65 46.40 -32.98
N LYS A 852 18.78 46.91 -33.44
CA LYS A 852 18.95 47.48 -34.78
C LYS A 852 19.93 46.63 -35.58
N ASP A 853 19.46 46.12 -36.71
CA ASP A 853 20.29 45.37 -37.66
C ASP A 853 20.97 46.33 -38.64
N SER A 854 22.30 46.40 -38.59
CA SER A 854 23.09 47.28 -39.45
C SER A 854 23.14 46.82 -40.91
N ALA A 855 22.89 45.54 -41.18
CA ALA A 855 22.89 44.99 -42.54
C ALA A 855 21.56 45.20 -43.27
N THR A 856 20.43 45.09 -42.57
CA THR A 856 19.08 45.26 -43.17
C THR A 856 18.41 46.60 -42.85
N GLY A 857 18.97 47.38 -41.93
CA GLY A 857 18.42 48.66 -41.47
C GLY A 857 17.19 48.54 -40.56
N ARG A 858 16.79 47.33 -40.18
CA ARG A 858 15.58 47.05 -39.39
C ARG A 858 15.78 47.36 -37.92
N VAL A 859 14.73 47.89 -37.29
CA VAL A 859 14.68 48.16 -35.86
C VAL A 859 13.50 47.41 -35.27
N LEU A 860 13.74 46.68 -34.18
CA LEU A 860 12.70 45.99 -33.42
C LEU A 860 12.84 46.33 -31.94
N THR A 861 11.74 46.75 -31.33
CA THR A 861 11.64 46.92 -29.88
C THR A 861 10.75 45.83 -29.33
N LEU A 862 11.29 44.97 -28.46
CA LEU A 862 10.55 43.95 -27.73
C LEU A 862 10.44 44.31 -26.25
N THR A 863 9.27 44.05 -25.67
CA THR A 863 9.01 44.17 -24.24
C THR A 863 8.76 42.80 -23.63
N GLY A 864 9.17 42.60 -22.37
CA GLY A 864 9.07 41.30 -21.70
C GLY A 864 8.94 41.36 -20.18
N PRO A 865 8.59 40.23 -19.53
CA PRO A 865 8.32 40.15 -18.08
C PRO A 865 9.57 39.97 -17.20
N GLY A 866 10.72 39.59 -17.79
CA GLY A 866 11.86 38.99 -17.08
C GLY A 866 13.25 39.46 -17.52
N ASP A 867 14.23 38.55 -17.42
CA ASP A 867 15.68 38.77 -17.56
C ASP A 867 16.06 39.55 -18.82
N MET A 868 16.90 40.57 -18.65
CA MET A 868 17.33 41.47 -19.71
C MET A 868 18.21 40.77 -20.75
N GLU A 869 19.08 39.85 -20.33
CA GLU A 869 19.96 39.14 -21.26
C GLU A 869 19.19 38.12 -22.09
N GLU A 870 18.19 37.48 -21.49
CA GLU A 870 17.27 36.58 -22.20
C GLU A 870 16.45 37.33 -23.26
N LEU A 871 15.92 38.51 -22.92
CA LEU A 871 15.16 39.32 -23.88
C LEU A 871 16.04 39.86 -25.03
N LYS A 872 17.32 40.14 -24.77
CA LYS A 872 18.30 40.52 -25.81
C LYS A 872 18.57 39.38 -26.80
N ASP A 873 18.72 38.15 -26.31
CA ASP A 873 18.89 36.98 -27.17
C ASP A 873 17.65 36.73 -28.04
N ILE A 874 16.45 36.77 -27.42
CA ILE A 874 15.17 36.63 -28.15
C ILE A 874 15.04 37.71 -29.22
N ALA A 875 15.27 38.98 -28.87
CA ALA A 875 15.17 40.09 -29.81
C ALA A 875 16.16 39.96 -30.98
N SER A 876 17.38 39.51 -30.73
CA SER A 876 18.40 39.29 -31.75
C SER A 876 17.99 38.22 -32.77
N ARG A 877 17.43 37.09 -32.29
CA ARG A 877 16.93 35.99 -33.15
C ARG A 877 15.71 36.39 -33.96
N VAL A 878 14.82 37.16 -33.33
CA VAL A 878 13.58 37.62 -33.96
C VAL A 878 13.87 38.66 -35.04
N VAL A 879 14.88 39.53 -34.87
CA VAL A 879 15.33 40.48 -35.91
C VAL A 879 16.05 39.78 -37.06
N SER A 880 17.00 38.89 -36.75
CA SER A 880 17.80 38.21 -37.77
C SER A 880 16.96 37.27 -38.65
N GLY A 881 15.91 36.66 -38.10
CA GLY A 881 15.00 35.78 -38.82
C GLY A 881 13.90 36.46 -39.62
N GLN A 882 13.87 37.79 -39.77
CA GLN A 882 12.86 38.50 -40.57
C GLN A 882 13.08 38.35 -42.08
N GLY A 883 12.99 37.13 -42.62
CA GLY A 883 12.96 36.88 -44.07
C GLY A 883 11.57 37.05 -44.69
N THR A 884 11.50 37.39 -45.97
CA THR A 884 10.27 37.45 -46.79
C THR A 884 9.91 36.08 -47.36
N SER A 885 9.54 35.11 -46.52
CA SER A 885 8.81 33.94 -47.03
C SER A 885 7.34 34.33 -47.21
N THR A 886 6.85 34.28 -48.45
CA THR A 886 5.47 34.60 -48.82
C THR A 886 4.54 33.38 -48.78
N ASP A 887 5.04 32.23 -48.34
CA ASP A 887 4.28 30.98 -48.36
C ASP A 887 3.13 30.99 -47.35
N GLU A 888 1.94 30.61 -47.81
CA GLU A 888 0.76 30.47 -46.98
C GLU A 888 0.81 29.14 -46.21
N ALA A 889 1.06 29.22 -44.90
CA ALA A 889 1.13 28.04 -44.05
C ALA A 889 -0.25 27.45 -43.76
N ARG A 890 -1.24 28.29 -43.44
CA ARG A 890 -2.60 27.83 -43.09
C ARG A 890 -3.70 28.80 -43.48
N ARG A 891 -4.86 28.25 -43.89
CA ARG A 891 -6.11 28.97 -44.15
C ARG A 891 -7.19 28.51 -43.19
N TYR A 892 -7.81 29.44 -42.48
CA TYR A 892 -8.88 29.20 -41.52
C TYR A 892 -10.18 29.81 -42.07
N TYR A 893 -11.07 28.96 -42.56
CA TYR A 893 -12.41 29.36 -43.01
C TYR A 893 -13.38 29.27 -41.84
N LEU A 894 -14.01 30.38 -41.47
CA LEU A 894 -15.02 30.47 -40.40
C LEU A 894 -16.41 30.74 -41.00
N GLY A 895 -17.48 30.25 -40.36
CA GLY A 895 -18.86 30.37 -40.84
C GLY A 895 -19.41 29.10 -41.50
N ARG A 896 -20.29 29.24 -42.51
CA ARG A 896 -20.86 28.09 -43.25
C ARG A 896 -19.76 27.38 -44.04
N GLY A 897 -19.50 26.10 -43.72
CA GLY A 897 -18.42 25.32 -44.35
C GLY A 897 -17.04 25.51 -43.71
N ALA A 898 -17.01 25.80 -42.40
CA ALA A 898 -15.79 26.03 -41.64
C ALA A 898 -14.79 24.86 -41.76
N ARG A 899 -13.54 25.19 -42.07
CA ARG A 899 -12.43 24.24 -42.19
C ARG A 899 -11.08 24.93 -42.07
N VAL A 900 -10.06 24.18 -41.69
CA VAL A 900 -8.65 24.60 -41.75
C VAL A 900 -7.95 23.77 -42.81
N GLU A 901 -7.16 24.41 -43.65
CA GLU A 901 -6.39 23.76 -44.72
C GLU A 901 -4.95 24.29 -44.72
N ASP A 902 -3.98 23.40 -44.92
CA ASP A 902 -2.60 23.74 -45.26
C ASP A 902 -2.41 23.61 -46.79
N PRO A 903 -2.25 24.72 -47.52
CA PRO A 903 -2.10 24.71 -48.98
C PRO A 903 -0.84 23.98 -49.47
N ARG A 904 0.19 23.83 -48.62
CA ARG A 904 1.49 23.25 -48.99
C ARG A 904 1.47 21.73 -48.92
N THR A 905 0.68 21.18 -48.00
CA THR A 905 0.57 19.73 -47.77
C THR A 905 -0.76 19.14 -48.24
N GLY A 906 -1.78 19.97 -48.48
CA GLY A 906 -3.13 19.55 -48.82
C GLY A 906 -3.92 18.98 -47.64
N ALA A 907 -3.34 18.98 -46.42
CA ALA A 907 -4.02 18.53 -45.23
C ALA A 907 -5.15 19.50 -44.84
N GLY A 908 -6.30 18.98 -44.41
CA GLY A 908 -7.41 19.80 -43.97
C GLY A 908 -8.40 19.11 -43.06
N THR A 909 -9.07 19.87 -42.20
CA THR A 909 -10.08 19.37 -41.27
C THR A 909 -11.24 20.35 -41.12
N PRO A 910 -12.49 19.87 -41.03
CA PRO A 910 -13.64 20.73 -40.71
C PRO A 910 -13.67 21.16 -39.23
N ARG A 911 -12.81 20.60 -38.37
CA ARG A 911 -12.79 20.85 -36.92
C ARG A 911 -11.96 22.09 -36.54
N VAL A 912 -12.35 23.25 -37.06
CA VAL A 912 -11.61 24.52 -36.85
C VAL A 912 -11.40 24.84 -35.37
N LYS A 913 -12.41 24.59 -34.53
CA LYS A 913 -12.36 24.84 -33.09
C LYS A 913 -11.35 23.95 -32.36
N ASP A 914 -11.18 22.71 -32.80
CA ASP A 914 -10.24 21.78 -32.19
C ASP A 914 -8.80 22.17 -32.58
N VAL A 915 -8.60 22.58 -33.84
CA VAL A 915 -7.32 23.10 -34.32
C VAL A 915 -6.90 24.35 -33.55
N LEU A 916 -7.80 25.33 -33.36
CA LEU A 916 -7.53 26.55 -32.59
C LEU A 916 -7.33 26.28 -31.08
N ARG A 917 -7.74 25.10 -30.59
CA ARG A 917 -7.42 24.60 -29.23
C ARG A 917 -6.14 23.75 -29.18
N GLY A 918 -5.36 23.72 -30.27
CA GLY A 918 -4.07 23.03 -30.35
C GLY A 918 -4.12 21.61 -30.91
N ASP A 919 -5.21 21.15 -31.54
CA ASP A 919 -5.23 19.88 -32.31
C ASP A 919 -4.56 20.07 -33.69
N MET A 920 -3.24 20.20 -33.69
CA MET A 920 -2.43 20.54 -34.87
C MET A 920 -1.69 19.35 -35.49
N ASP A 921 -1.70 18.19 -34.83
CA ASP A 921 -0.85 17.05 -35.18
C ASP A 921 -1.10 16.54 -36.60
N LEU A 922 -2.32 16.71 -37.13
CA LEU A 922 -2.64 16.42 -38.54
C LEU A 922 -1.73 17.17 -39.51
N PHE A 923 -1.56 18.48 -39.30
CA PHE A 923 -0.80 19.35 -40.19
C PHE A 923 0.70 19.16 -40.01
N ILE A 924 1.14 19.04 -38.76
CA ILE A 924 2.54 18.80 -38.41
C ILE A 924 2.99 17.45 -39.00
N ALA A 925 2.17 16.40 -38.88
CA ALA A 925 2.51 15.08 -39.42
C ALA A 925 2.59 15.09 -40.95
N ALA A 926 1.66 15.80 -41.61
CA ALA A 926 1.64 15.95 -43.06
C ALA A 926 2.87 16.72 -43.58
N TRP A 927 3.32 17.73 -42.85
CA TRP A 927 4.52 18.49 -43.17
C TRP A 927 5.79 17.65 -43.05
N ILE A 928 5.96 16.99 -41.90
CA ILE A 928 7.17 16.21 -41.59
C ILE A 928 7.29 14.97 -42.50
N SER A 929 6.17 14.40 -42.94
CA SER A 929 6.16 13.23 -43.81
C SER A 929 6.40 13.56 -45.30
N ARG A 930 6.64 14.83 -45.63
CA ARG A 930 6.89 15.26 -47.01
C ARG A 930 8.30 14.82 -47.45
N PRO A 931 8.45 14.20 -48.64
CA PRO A 931 9.77 13.94 -49.19
C PRO A 931 10.52 15.27 -49.43
N PRO A 932 11.86 15.32 -49.21
CA PRO A 932 12.64 16.53 -49.43
C PRO A 932 12.51 17.01 -50.88
N ALA A 933 12.49 18.32 -51.08
CA ALA A 933 12.08 18.97 -52.34
C ALA A 933 13.03 18.78 -53.55
N ASP A 934 14.05 17.93 -53.47
CA ASP A 934 14.99 17.65 -54.58
C ASP A 934 14.77 16.28 -55.26
N ALA A 935 13.60 15.65 -55.09
CA ALA A 935 13.23 14.41 -55.79
C ALA A 935 12.17 14.62 -56.90
N VAL A 936 12.09 15.81 -57.49
CA VAL A 936 11.36 16.03 -58.75
C VAL A 936 12.39 16.37 -59.82
N ALA A 937 12.73 15.37 -60.64
CA ALA A 937 13.54 15.56 -61.84
C ALA A 937 12.86 16.59 -62.76
N PRO A 938 13.62 17.48 -63.42
CA PRO A 938 13.05 18.45 -64.34
C PRO A 938 12.50 17.74 -65.58
N SER A 939 11.28 18.11 -65.99
CA SER A 939 10.76 17.90 -67.34
C SER A 939 11.17 19.07 -68.23
#